data_AF-A0AAN7VCH0-F1
#
_entry.id   AF-A0AAN7VCH0-F1
#
_cell.length_a   1.000
_cell.length_b   1.000
_cell.length_c   1.000
_cell.angle_alpha   90.00
_cell.angle_beta   90.00
_cell.angle_gamma   90.00
#
_symmetry.space_group_name_H-M   'P 1'
#
loop_
_entity.id
_entity.type
_entity.pdbx_description
1 polymer ?
#
loop_
_entity_poly.entity_id
_entity_poly.type
_entity_poly.pdbx_seq_one_letter_code
_entity_poly.pdbx_strand_id
1 'polypeptide(L)'
;MKRAVVNVINNDEYCFLWAIISALFPVQNHNYRVSSYPHFSDVLNYESIQFPIKLNDISKFEKLNNLSINLYCVKGKKVFPFLLSKNQINNREPINLLILPCNSNNECGTDEGIPRYINNNRNRLYHFTWIKSMSALFAKQLSNRDHKKFFCNRCLNHFSSNILLEKHTSHCHEINTCYSRLPTTDSEKFLEFKHFTYQEKVPFVIYADLESILEKFSRAGDEGSNTRVCEKHVPFSIAYYLKCSYDDSLSKFQLYRGEDCITWFVNELLNLAYWANNIFDTVVPMDTLTQDQITAFENAVVCHICRKPFTEDDIKVKDHDHLTGKYRSAAHRGCNLNFKVFHVIPVVFHNLSGYDSHFIIRELAKGFPGQVKLLPLNKEKYISFTKLVYNTKIQYRFIDSFRFMSSSLDKLSSYLENEKKTITRLNCSSDHEFNLLVRKGVFPYEYVDSWDKLNETILPAKTAFFSHLHNEDVTDEDYMHAVNVWNTFRLETLGQYSDVYLKTDVLLLADVFENFRQTCLNAYQLDPLYYYTAPGLAFDAMLKITQVKLELFTDIDMVMFIERGIRGGVSQCSNRYAKANNKYMGESYDSSALTSYLIYYDVNNLYGRTMEEFLPYGEFSFVDEPNIECILNNPDDSDIGYIVDCDLDYPRELHESHSDLPLAPEHMIPPAPYSKSKLKKLLLTLYPKRNYVLHYRNLKMYLQQGLKLVKINRVLRFKQSAWLKTYIALNTALRQASKNDFDKNFFKLMINSVFGKLMENVRKYKDVRLVTKWDGRFGARDLISKPNFHSCAIFDNDMVIIEMNKLEVFLNKPICRIFGLGCFKNLFV
;
A
#
# COMPACT_ATOMS: atom_id res chain seq x y z
N MET A 1 -6.42 -21.09 -29.91
CA MET A 1 -6.11 -19.96 -30.82
C MET A 1 -6.69 -20.11 -32.23
N LYS A 2 -6.50 -21.23 -32.97
CA LYS A 2 -6.94 -21.36 -34.38
C LYS A 2 -8.42 -21.02 -34.68
N ARG A 3 -9.34 -21.24 -33.73
CA ARG A 3 -10.77 -20.90 -33.86
C ARG A 3 -11.15 -19.53 -33.27
N ALA A 4 -10.22 -18.81 -32.65
CA ALA A 4 -10.49 -17.61 -31.85
C ALA A 4 -9.83 -16.33 -32.40
N VAL A 5 -8.76 -16.47 -33.18
CA VAL A 5 -7.95 -15.38 -33.71
C VAL A 5 -7.84 -15.51 -35.22
N VAL A 6 -7.95 -14.39 -35.94
CA VAL A 6 -7.67 -14.27 -37.37
C VAL A 6 -6.31 -13.62 -37.54
N ASN A 7 -5.41 -14.33 -38.20
CA ASN A 7 -4.07 -13.85 -38.50
C ASN A 7 -3.95 -13.62 -40.01
N VAL A 8 -4.06 -12.37 -40.44
CA VAL A 8 -3.82 -11.98 -41.84
C VAL A 8 -2.32 -11.96 -42.08
N ILE A 9 -1.84 -12.82 -42.98
CA ILE A 9 -0.43 -12.96 -43.31
C ILE A 9 -0.06 -11.85 -44.30
N ASN A 10 0.61 -10.81 -43.81
CA ASN A 10 1.11 -9.69 -44.61
C ASN A 10 2.62 -9.54 -44.45
N ASN A 11 3.30 -8.93 -45.44
CA ASN A 11 4.77 -8.68 -45.43
C ASN A 11 5.16 -7.17 -45.43
N ASP A 12 4.19 -6.25 -45.44
CA ASP A 12 4.33 -4.78 -45.42
C ASP A 12 4.40 -4.12 -44.01
N GLU A 13 4.40 -2.80 -43.87
CA GLU A 13 4.41 -2.14 -42.54
C GLU A 13 2.99 -1.94 -41.95
N TYR A 14 1.96 -2.39 -42.66
CA TYR A 14 0.54 -2.09 -42.41
C TYR A 14 -0.22 -3.21 -41.68
N CYS A 15 0.48 -4.04 -40.91
CA CYS A 15 -0.11 -5.18 -40.17
C CYS A 15 -1.31 -4.77 -39.30
N PHE A 16 -1.22 -3.60 -38.65
CA PHE A 16 -2.32 -3.04 -37.87
C PHE A 16 -3.58 -2.79 -38.71
N LEU A 17 -3.44 -2.19 -39.90
CA LEU A 17 -4.56 -1.90 -40.79
C LEU A 17 -5.20 -3.19 -41.30
N TRP A 18 -4.39 -4.17 -41.69
CA TRP A 18 -4.91 -5.49 -42.10
C TRP A 18 -5.68 -6.19 -40.97
N ALA A 19 -5.22 -6.08 -39.73
CA ALA A 19 -5.94 -6.61 -38.59
C ALA A 19 -7.30 -5.91 -38.37
N ILE A 20 -7.36 -4.57 -38.52
CA ILE A 20 -8.61 -3.79 -38.44
C ILE A 20 -9.57 -4.16 -39.58
N ILE A 21 -9.08 -4.22 -40.82
CA ILE A 21 -9.89 -4.63 -41.97
C ILE A 21 -10.47 -6.03 -41.78
N SER A 22 -9.67 -6.96 -41.23
CA SER A 22 -10.16 -8.31 -40.97
C SER A 22 -11.34 -8.35 -39.99
N ALA A 23 -11.42 -7.38 -39.08
CA ALA A 23 -12.53 -7.22 -38.14
C ALA A 23 -13.75 -6.51 -38.76
N LEU A 24 -13.52 -5.52 -39.64
CA LEU A 24 -14.58 -4.78 -40.32
C LEU A 24 -15.24 -5.58 -41.45
N PHE A 25 -14.47 -6.43 -42.14
CA PHE A 25 -14.94 -7.30 -43.23
C PHE A 25 -14.60 -8.76 -42.95
N PRO A 26 -15.27 -9.44 -41.98
CA PRO A 26 -14.95 -10.81 -41.62
C PRO A 26 -15.17 -11.80 -42.77
N VAL A 27 -14.14 -12.58 -43.11
CA VAL A 27 -14.20 -13.63 -44.13
C VAL A 27 -14.14 -15.01 -43.50
N GLN A 28 -14.93 -15.97 -44.01
CA GLN A 28 -14.95 -17.35 -43.50
C GLN A 28 -13.83 -18.21 -44.11
N ASN A 29 -13.62 -18.15 -45.42
CA ASN A 29 -12.65 -18.96 -46.15
C ASN A 29 -11.38 -18.16 -46.49
N HIS A 30 -10.21 -18.78 -46.37
CA HIS A 30 -8.91 -18.15 -46.65
C HIS A 30 -8.67 -16.82 -45.92
N ASN A 31 -9.25 -16.64 -44.73
CA ASN A 31 -9.15 -15.43 -43.88
C ASN A 31 -7.73 -15.04 -43.43
N TYR A 32 -6.73 -15.83 -43.80
CA TYR A 32 -5.31 -15.51 -43.60
C TYR A 32 -4.70 -14.75 -44.79
N ARG A 33 -5.38 -14.65 -45.94
CA ARG A 33 -4.88 -14.00 -47.16
C ARG A 33 -5.30 -12.54 -47.21
N VAL A 34 -4.36 -11.67 -47.56
CA VAL A 34 -4.62 -10.25 -47.79
C VAL A 34 -5.64 -10.03 -48.92
N SER A 35 -5.56 -10.84 -49.99
CA SER A 35 -6.45 -10.78 -51.16
C SER A 35 -7.92 -11.09 -50.86
N SER A 36 -8.22 -11.61 -49.67
CA SER A 36 -9.60 -11.90 -49.25
C SER A 36 -10.32 -10.65 -48.74
N TYR A 37 -9.62 -9.53 -48.56
CA TYR A 37 -10.13 -8.32 -47.95
C TYR A 37 -10.02 -7.12 -48.90
N PRO A 38 -10.91 -6.11 -48.78
CA PRO A 38 -10.70 -4.84 -49.47
C PRO A 38 -9.38 -4.20 -49.03
N HIS A 39 -8.74 -3.46 -49.93
CA HIS A 39 -7.50 -2.78 -49.59
C HIS A 39 -7.79 -1.70 -48.53
N PHE A 40 -6.93 -1.57 -47.53
CA PHE A 40 -7.19 -0.68 -46.40
C PHE A 40 -7.26 0.80 -46.78
N SER A 41 -6.64 1.22 -47.90
CA SER A 41 -6.72 2.58 -48.47
C SER A 41 -8.12 3.03 -48.81
N ASP A 42 -8.98 2.08 -49.17
CA ASP A 42 -10.32 2.40 -49.70
C ASP A 42 -11.35 2.54 -48.57
N VAL A 43 -10.96 2.20 -47.34
CA VAL A 43 -11.86 2.06 -46.19
C VAL A 43 -11.41 2.93 -45.01
N LEU A 44 -10.11 2.98 -44.72
CA LEU A 44 -9.57 3.58 -43.50
C LEU A 44 -8.84 4.88 -43.81
N ASN A 45 -9.08 5.91 -43.00
CA ASN A 45 -8.31 7.14 -43.01
C ASN A 45 -7.07 7.01 -42.12
N TYR A 46 -5.88 7.03 -42.72
CA TYR A 46 -4.60 6.91 -42.00
C TYR A 46 -3.51 7.87 -42.48
N GLU A 47 -3.83 8.86 -43.33
CA GLU A 47 -2.84 9.74 -43.98
C GLU A 47 -1.97 10.54 -42.98
N SER A 48 -2.49 10.82 -41.79
CA SER A 48 -1.77 11.55 -40.73
C SER A 48 -0.99 10.65 -39.75
N ILE A 49 -0.89 9.35 -40.03
CA ILE A 49 -0.28 8.35 -39.13
C ILE A 49 0.87 7.65 -39.83
N GLN A 50 2.02 7.60 -39.15
CA GLN A 50 3.20 6.87 -39.61
C GLN A 50 3.10 5.38 -39.26
N PHE A 51 3.54 4.53 -40.18
CA PHE A 51 3.60 3.08 -39.99
C PHE A 51 5.06 2.59 -39.99
N PRO A 52 5.39 1.50 -39.25
CA PRO A 52 4.53 0.72 -38.35
C PRO A 52 3.95 1.56 -37.19
N ILE A 53 2.67 1.38 -36.88
CA ILE A 53 1.94 2.28 -35.97
C ILE A 53 2.56 2.29 -34.56
N LYS A 54 2.76 3.49 -33.99
CA LYS A 54 3.11 3.65 -32.58
C LYS A 54 1.86 3.51 -31.72
N LEU A 55 1.98 2.85 -30.56
CA LEU A 55 0.84 2.63 -29.65
C LEU A 55 0.12 3.93 -29.24
N ASN A 56 0.86 5.04 -29.10
CA ASN A 56 0.30 6.35 -28.76
C ASN A 56 -0.59 6.94 -29.88
N ASP A 57 -0.35 6.58 -31.14
CA ASP A 57 -1.09 7.10 -32.30
C ASP A 57 -2.41 6.33 -32.54
N ILE A 58 -2.64 5.21 -31.86
CA ILE A 58 -3.91 4.46 -31.96
C ILE A 58 -5.10 5.31 -31.52
N SER A 59 -4.93 6.13 -30.47
CA SER A 59 -5.98 7.05 -30.02
C SER A 59 -6.36 8.11 -31.06
N LYS A 60 -5.40 8.50 -31.92
CA LYS A 60 -5.67 9.40 -33.06
C LYS A 60 -6.39 8.62 -34.17
N PHE A 61 -5.94 7.40 -34.47
CA PHE A 61 -6.58 6.52 -35.44
C PHE A 61 -8.05 6.24 -35.11
N GLU A 62 -8.36 5.95 -33.85
CA GLU A 62 -9.72 5.73 -33.34
C GLU A 62 -10.64 6.93 -33.63
N LYS A 63 -10.14 8.16 -33.43
CA LYS A 63 -10.89 9.39 -33.68
C LYS A 63 -11.09 9.64 -35.17
N LEU A 64 -10.06 9.43 -35.99
CA LEU A 64 -10.11 9.62 -37.44
C LEU A 64 -11.14 8.70 -38.11
N ASN A 65 -11.26 7.47 -37.63
CA ASN A 65 -12.11 6.44 -38.25
C ASN A 65 -13.41 6.20 -37.48
N ASN A 66 -13.65 6.90 -36.37
CA ASN A 66 -14.74 6.67 -35.44
C ASN A 66 -14.86 5.17 -35.08
N LEU A 67 -13.76 4.63 -34.53
CA LEU A 67 -13.64 3.25 -34.07
C LEU A 67 -13.26 3.18 -32.58
N SER A 68 -13.53 2.03 -31.96
CA SER A 68 -13.09 1.67 -30.62
C SER A 68 -12.22 0.42 -30.72
N ILE A 69 -10.96 0.48 -30.28
CA ILE A 69 -9.97 -0.58 -30.46
C ILE A 69 -9.38 -0.97 -29.09
N ASN A 70 -9.46 -2.25 -28.77
CA ASN A 70 -8.82 -2.84 -27.60
C ASN A 70 -7.62 -3.68 -28.04
N LEU A 71 -6.52 -3.57 -27.31
CA LEU A 71 -5.31 -4.35 -27.53
C LEU A 71 -5.07 -5.29 -26.34
N TYR A 72 -4.76 -6.53 -26.67
CA TYR A 72 -4.41 -7.58 -25.73
C TYR A 72 -2.98 -8.04 -25.99
N CYS A 73 -2.26 -8.39 -24.92
CA CYS A 73 -0.92 -8.95 -25.02
C CYS A 73 -0.86 -10.34 -24.36
N VAL A 74 0.09 -11.17 -24.78
CA VAL A 74 0.37 -12.47 -24.17
C VAL A 74 1.53 -12.33 -23.19
N LYS A 75 1.35 -12.78 -21.95
CA LYS A 75 2.43 -12.91 -20.97
C LYS A 75 2.41 -14.33 -20.39
N GLY A 76 3.48 -15.09 -20.65
CA GLY A 76 3.51 -16.53 -20.37
C GLY A 76 2.44 -17.26 -21.20
N LYS A 77 1.55 -18.01 -20.54
CA LYS A 77 0.44 -18.73 -21.18
C LYS A 77 -0.91 -18.00 -21.07
N LYS A 78 -0.94 -16.74 -20.59
CA LYS A 78 -2.16 -15.96 -20.34
C LYS A 78 -2.24 -14.71 -21.22
N VAL A 79 -3.47 -14.31 -21.56
CA VAL A 79 -3.78 -13.12 -22.36
C VAL A 79 -4.30 -12.02 -21.43
N PHE A 80 -3.81 -10.80 -21.59
CA PHE A 80 -4.16 -9.66 -20.74
C PHE A 80 -4.60 -8.47 -21.59
N PRO A 81 -5.60 -7.69 -21.14
CA PRO A 81 -5.91 -6.40 -21.73
C PRO A 81 -4.73 -5.46 -21.43
N PHE A 82 -4.29 -4.75 -22.46
CA PHE A 82 -3.13 -3.88 -22.38
C PHE A 82 -3.49 -2.43 -22.69
N LEU A 83 -4.20 -2.17 -23.78
CA LEU A 83 -4.72 -0.85 -24.12
C LEU A 83 -6.22 -1.00 -24.37
N LEU A 84 -7.03 -0.28 -23.62
CA LEU A 84 -8.49 -0.30 -23.78
C LEU A 84 -8.94 1.06 -24.29
N SER A 85 -9.83 1.04 -25.28
CA SER A 85 -10.36 2.26 -25.87
C SER A 85 -11.05 3.13 -24.82
N LYS A 86 -10.78 4.44 -24.89
CA LYS A 86 -11.55 5.47 -24.17
C LYS A 86 -12.65 6.06 -25.04
N ASN A 87 -12.61 5.80 -26.34
CA ASN A 87 -13.60 6.28 -27.29
C ASN A 87 -14.80 5.34 -27.26
N GLN A 88 -15.74 5.56 -26.34
CA GLN A 88 -17.00 4.80 -26.31
C GLN A 88 -17.95 5.38 -27.34
N ILE A 89 -18.04 4.71 -28.48
CA ILE A 89 -19.01 5.05 -29.51
C ILE A 89 -20.29 4.27 -29.18
N ASN A 90 -21.39 4.99 -28.93
CA ASN A 90 -22.68 4.40 -28.64
C ASN A 90 -23.02 3.34 -29.72
N ASN A 91 -23.35 2.12 -29.28
CA ASN A 91 -23.84 1.00 -30.10
C ASN A 91 -22.83 0.30 -31.04
N ARG A 92 -21.50 0.44 -30.86
CA ARG A 92 -20.52 -0.39 -31.59
C ARG A 92 -19.64 -1.22 -30.66
N GLU A 93 -19.52 -2.52 -30.95
CA GLU A 93 -18.58 -3.38 -30.24
C GLU A 93 -17.13 -2.98 -30.57
N PRO A 94 -16.24 -2.95 -29.57
CA PRO A 94 -14.85 -2.62 -29.81
C PRO A 94 -14.14 -3.73 -30.59
N ILE A 95 -13.27 -3.32 -31.51
CA ILE A 95 -12.40 -4.23 -32.25
C ILE A 95 -11.28 -4.70 -31.30
N ASN A 96 -11.27 -5.99 -31.00
CA ASN A 96 -10.29 -6.59 -30.09
C ASN A 96 -9.11 -7.16 -30.89
N LEU A 97 -7.90 -6.64 -30.71
CA LEU A 97 -6.69 -7.11 -31.35
C LEU A 97 -5.72 -7.75 -30.36
N LEU A 98 -5.05 -8.83 -30.77
CA LEU A 98 -3.96 -9.45 -30.04
C LEU A 98 -2.63 -9.02 -30.64
N ILE A 99 -1.75 -8.52 -29.78
CA ILE A 99 -0.39 -8.08 -30.10
C ILE A 99 0.60 -9.18 -29.73
N LEU A 100 1.46 -9.52 -30.69
CA LEU A 100 2.56 -10.46 -30.52
C LEU A 100 3.88 -9.74 -30.83
N PRO A 101 4.87 -9.74 -29.91
CA PRO A 101 6.18 -9.16 -30.20
C PRO A 101 6.91 -9.97 -31.28
N CYS A 102 7.48 -9.27 -32.27
CA CYS A 102 8.30 -9.86 -33.31
C CYS A 102 9.76 -9.93 -32.83
N ASN A 103 10.11 -10.91 -31.98
CA ASN A 103 11.52 -11.06 -31.58
C ASN A 103 12.35 -11.70 -32.69
N SER A 104 13.44 -11.02 -33.07
CA SER A 104 14.46 -11.50 -34.01
C SER A 104 15.46 -12.49 -33.41
N ASN A 105 15.41 -12.80 -32.10
CA ASN A 105 16.28 -13.80 -31.45
C ASN A 105 15.56 -14.48 -30.27
N ASN A 106 14.83 -15.56 -30.51
CA ASN A 106 14.37 -16.46 -29.44
C ASN A 106 15.10 -17.80 -29.54
N GLU A 107 16.27 -17.88 -28.90
CA GLU A 107 16.72 -19.12 -28.26
C GLU A 107 15.90 -19.29 -26.97
N CYS A 108 14.81 -20.04 -27.03
CA CYS A 108 14.19 -20.64 -25.85
C CYS A 108 13.37 -21.85 -26.30
N GLY A 109 13.87 -23.03 -25.94
CA GLY A 109 13.10 -24.18 -25.51
C GLY A 109 12.09 -24.77 -26.48
N THR A 110 12.40 -25.97 -26.95
CA THR A 110 11.47 -26.96 -27.48
C THR A 110 10.21 -27.07 -26.62
N ASP A 111 9.05 -26.73 -27.20
CA ASP A 111 7.79 -27.43 -26.93
C ASP A 111 6.79 -27.12 -28.07
N GLU A 112 6.08 -28.16 -28.43
CA GLU A 112 5.39 -28.44 -29.69
C GLU A 112 4.37 -27.38 -30.19
N GLY A 113 4.41 -27.10 -31.50
CA GLY A 113 3.18 -26.87 -32.27
C GLY A 113 2.86 -25.47 -32.82
N ILE A 114 3.80 -24.50 -32.86
CA ILE A 114 3.59 -23.22 -33.55
C ILE A 114 4.52 -23.13 -34.78
N PRO A 115 4.00 -22.91 -36.02
CA PRO A 115 4.86 -22.77 -37.19
C PRO A 115 5.81 -21.58 -37.03
N ARG A 116 7.11 -21.85 -37.00
CA ARG A 116 8.19 -20.85 -37.06
C ARG A 116 8.24 -20.28 -38.48
N TYR A 117 7.69 -19.08 -38.68
CA TYR A 117 8.04 -18.28 -39.85
C TYR A 117 9.16 -17.31 -39.45
N ILE A 118 10.35 -17.60 -39.96
CA ILE A 118 11.50 -16.69 -39.98
C ILE A 118 11.11 -15.52 -40.86
N ASN A 119 11.08 -14.30 -40.31
CA ASN A 119 10.75 -13.09 -41.08
C ASN A 119 12.01 -12.22 -41.20
N ASN A 120 12.49 -12.04 -42.43
CA ASN A 120 13.70 -11.32 -42.79
C ASN A 120 13.54 -9.78 -42.78
N ASN A 121 12.41 -9.23 -42.32
CA ASN A 121 12.20 -7.78 -42.24
C ASN A 121 12.51 -7.24 -40.84
N ARG A 122 13.66 -6.58 -40.69
CA ARG A 122 14.23 -6.04 -39.44
C ARG A 122 13.45 -4.86 -38.81
N ASN A 123 12.32 -4.41 -39.39
CA ASN A 123 11.62 -3.19 -38.96
C ASN A 123 10.25 -3.38 -38.27
N ARG A 124 9.71 -4.61 -38.16
CA ARG A 124 8.43 -4.83 -37.47
C ARG A 124 8.64 -5.10 -35.98
N LEU A 125 8.20 -4.19 -35.11
CA LEU A 125 8.24 -4.37 -33.65
C LEU A 125 7.13 -5.30 -33.12
N TYR A 126 5.93 -5.22 -33.72
CA TYR A 126 4.74 -5.94 -33.26
C TYR A 126 3.95 -6.52 -34.44
N HIS A 127 3.37 -7.70 -34.22
CA HIS A 127 2.40 -8.34 -35.11
C HIS A 127 1.00 -8.26 -34.51
N PHE A 128 0.03 -7.79 -35.29
CA PHE A 128 -1.36 -7.61 -34.87
C PHE A 128 -2.26 -8.68 -35.49
N THR A 129 -3.15 -9.24 -34.67
CA THR A 129 -4.13 -10.22 -35.12
C THR A 129 -5.49 -9.90 -34.53
N TRP A 130 -6.57 -10.20 -35.24
CA TRP A 130 -7.92 -9.90 -34.76
C TRP A 130 -8.45 -11.04 -33.87
N ILE A 131 -8.95 -10.70 -32.69
CA ILE A 131 -9.66 -11.63 -31.79
C ILE A 131 -11.14 -11.67 -32.21
N LYS A 132 -11.49 -12.63 -33.07
CA LYS A 132 -12.87 -12.81 -33.53
C LYS A 132 -13.82 -13.36 -32.46
N SER A 133 -13.30 -14.05 -31.45
CA SER A 133 -14.13 -14.60 -30.37
C SER A 133 -13.37 -14.70 -29.06
N MET A 134 -13.74 -13.83 -28.11
CA MET A 134 -13.24 -13.86 -26.73
C MET A 134 -13.59 -15.19 -26.05
N SER A 135 -14.83 -15.65 -26.20
CA SER A 135 -15.26 -16.94 -25.66
C SER A 135 -14.38 -18.09 -26.14
N ALA A 136 -14.07 -18.18 -27.44
CA ALA A 136 -13.19 -19.23 -27.96
C ALA A 136 -11.73 -19.08 -27.53
N LEU A 137 -11.28 -17.85 -27.21
CA LEU A 137 -9.93 -17.57 -26.73
C LEU A 137 -9.73 -18.03 -25.28
N PHE A 138 -10.72 -17.77 -24.41
CA PHE A 138 -10.63 -18.00 -22.97
C PHE A 138 -11.33 -19.29 -22.49
N ALA A 139 -12.26 -19.89 -23.25
CA ALA A 139 -13.00 -21.08 -22.81
C ALA A 139 -12.10 -22.27 -22.45
N LYS A 140 -11.08 -22.55 -23.26
CA LYS A 140 -10.09 -23.62 -23.00
C LYS A 140 -9.21 -23.36 -21.76
N GLN A 141 -9.19 -22.15 -21.23
CA GLN A 141 -8.41 -21.81 -20.03
C GLN A 141 -9.19 -22.05 -18.73
N LEU A 142 -10.51 -22.29 -18.79
CA LEU A 142 -11.38 -22.34 -17.61
C LEU A 142 -12.08 -23.71 -17.40
N SER A 143 -12.47 -24.43 -18.46
CA SER A 143 -13.08 -25.78 -18.31
C SER A 143 -13.22 -26.51 -19.64
N ASN A 144 -13.28 -27.85 -19.60
CA ASN A 144 -13.62 -28.72 -20.74
C ASN A 144 -15.14 -28.87 -21.00
N ARG A 145 -16.02 -28.08 -20.36
CA ARG A 145 -17.48 -28.16 -20.52
C ARG A 145 -17.99 -27.24 -21.64
N ASP A 146 -18.99 -27.72 -22.39
CA ASP A 146 -19.47 -27.16 -23.68
C ASP A 146 -20.44 -25.95 -23.61
N HIS A 147 -20.63 -25.31 -22.45
CA HIS A 147 -21.50 -24.14 -22.35
C HIS A 147 -20.78 -22.84 -22.77
N LYS A 148 -21.41 -22.05 -23.65
CA LYS A 148 -20.89 -20.75 -24.10
C LYS A 148 -20.80 -19.77 -22.92
N LYS A 149 -19.58 -19.36 -22.57
CA LYS A 149 -19.30 -18.34 -21.55
C LYS A 149 -19.13 -16.96 -22.21
N PHE A 150 -19.70 -15.93 -21.61
CA PHE A 150 -19.59 -14.54 -22.10
C PHE A 150 -18.52 -13.80 -21.28
N PHE A 151 -17.57 -13.13 -21.92
CA PHE A 151 -16.44 -12.49 -21.22
C PHE A 151 -16.51 -10.97 -21.34
N CYS A 152 -16.22 -10.26 -20.25
CA CYS A 152 -16.01 -8.83 -20.31
C CYS A 152 -14.66 -8.51 -20.97
N ASN A 153 -14.66 -7.63 -21.97
CA ASN A 153 -13.45 -7.22 -22.70
C ASN A 153 -12.41 -6.52 -21.81
N ARG A 154 -12.81 -6.01 -20.65
CA ARG A 154 -11.97 -5.18 -19.78
C ARG A 154 -11.45 -5.95 -18.57
N CYS A 155 -12.34 -6.52 -17.75
CA CYS A 155 -11.93 -7.26 -16.55
C CYS A 155 -11.67 -8.76 -16.79
N LEU A 156 -11.98 -9.29 -17.99
CA LEU A 156 -11.93 -10.70 -18.40
C LEU A 156 -12.66 -11.70 -17.48
N ASN A 157 -13.57 -11.23 -16.62
CA ASN A 157 -14.49 -12.13 -15.91
C ASN A 157 -15.59 -12.64 -16.84
N HIS A 158 -16.17 -13.79 -16.47
CA HIS A 158 -17.13 -14.50 -17.31
C HIS A 158 -18.53 -14.54 -16.69
N PHE A 159 -19.54 -14.59 -17.56
CA PHE A 159 -20.95 -14.57 -17.22
C PHE A 159 -21.68 -15.69 -17.95
N SER A 160 -22.78 -16.15 -17.37
CA SER A 160 -23.63 -17.21 -17.92
C SER A 160 -24.50 -16.72 -19.08
N SER A 161 -24.78 -15.41 -19.18
CA SER A 161 -25.62 -14.82 -20.22
C SER A 161 -25.10 -13.45 -20.69
N ASN A 162 -25.51 -13.03 -21.89
CA ASN A 162 -25.16 -11.73 -22.44
C ASN A 162 -25.80 -10.57 -21.66
N ILE A 163 -27.01 -10.76 -21.13
CA ILE A 163 -27.73 -9.76 -20.33
C ILE A 163 -26.95 -9.42 -19.05
N LEU A 164 -26.38 -10.43 -18.38
CA LEU A 164 -25.54 -10.20 -17.20
C LEU A 164 -24.25 -9.47 -17.57
N LEU A 165 -23.64 -9.81 -18.71
CA LEU A 165 -22.46 -9.11 -19.23
C LEU A 165 -22.76 -7.64 -19.53
N GLU A 166 -23.90 -7.30 -20.16
CA GLU A 166 -24.29 -5.92 -20.44
C GLU A 166 -24.48 -5.11 -19.15
N LYS A 167 -25.18 -5.69 -18.15
CA LYS A 167 -25.35 -5.07 -16.82
C LYS A 167 -24.01 -4.85 -16.12
N HIS A 168 -23.07 -5.79 -16.23
CA HIS A 168 -21.73 -5.65 -15.67
C HIS A 168 -20.91 -4.57 -16.41
N THR A 169 -21.02 -4.53 -17.74
CA THR A 169 -20.19 -3.72 -18.64
C THR A 169 -20.30 -2.24 -18.33
N SER A 170 -21.50 -1.71 -18.12
CA SER A 170 -21.72 -0.28 -17.82
C SER A 170 -20.88 0.19 -16.63
N HIS A 171 -20.92 -0.55 -15.52
CA HIS A 171 -20.17 -0.24 -14.31
C HIS A 171 -18.67 -0.58 -14.41
N CYS A 172 -18.33 -1.68 -15.09
CA CYS A 172 -16.95 -2.14 -15.21
C CYS A 172 -16.08 -1.14 -15.98
N HIS A 173 -16.66 -0.44 -16.95
CA HIS A 173 -15.96 0.58 -17.74
C HIS A 173 -15.61 1.84 -16.94
N GLU A 174 -16.34 2.14 -15.87
CA GLU A 174 -16.04 3.26 -14.97
C GLU A 174 -14.91 2.94 -13.99
N ILE A 175 -14.83 1.69 -13.52
CA ILE A 175 -13.99 1.31 -12.37
C ILE A 175 -12.73 0.56 -12.79
N ASN A 176 -12.85 -0.43 -13.68
CA ASN A 176 -11.77 -1.35 -14.00
C ASN A 176 -10.98 -0.85 -15.22
N THR A 177 -9.67 -1.06 -15.23
CA THR A 177 -8.79 -0.66 -16.34
C THR A 177 -7.97 -1.82 -16.91
N CYS A 178 -7.98 -2.97 -16.23
CA CYS A 178 -7.20 -4.14 -16.59
C CYS A 178 -7.89 -5.43 -16.07
N TYR A 179 -7.23 -6.57 -16.28
CA TYR A 179 -7.73 -7.86 -15.81
C TYR A 179 -7.93 -7.85 -14.29
N SER A 180 -9.11 -8.26 -13.82
CA SER A 180 -9.44 -8.31 -12.39
C SER A 180 -9.48 -9.77 -11.95
N ARG A 181 -8.39 -10.23 -11.31
CA ARG A 181 -8.30 -11.59 -10.77
C ARG A 181 -9.01 -11.65 -9.42
N LEU A 182 -9.89 -12.63 -9.27
CA LEU A 182 -10.54 -12.97 -8.02
C LEU A 182 -9.86 -14.19 -7.37
N PRO A 183 -10.03 -14.42 -6.06
CA PRO A 183 -9.69 -15.67 -5.40
C PRO A 183 -10.37 -16.86 -6.10
N THR A 184 -9.60 -17.92 -6.39
CA THR A 184 -10.10 -19.09 -7.14
C THR A 184 -9.98 -20.41 -6.39
N THR A 185 -9.07 -20.51 -5.42
CA THR A 185 -8.89 -21.70 -4.59
C THR A 185 -9.45 -21.48 -3.19
N ASP A 186 -9.79 -22.55 -2.48
CA ASP A 186 -10.23 -22.44 -1.08
C ASP A 186 -9.18 -21.77 -0.18
N SER A 187 -7.89 -21.99 -0.47
CA SER A 187 -6.78 -21.36 0.25
C SER A 187 -6.66 -19.84 0.01
N GLU A 188 -7.12 -19.35 -1.15
CA GLU A 188 -7.20 -17.93 -1.49
C GLU A 188 -8.52 -17.29 -1.01
N LYS A 189 -9.59 -18.09 -0.97
CA LYS A 189 -10.94 -17.64 -0.62
C LYS A 189 -11.02 -17.15 0.82
N PHE A 190 -10.22 -17.73 1.72
CA PHE A 190 -10.26 -17.37 3.13
C PHE A 190 -8.99 -16.64 3.59
N LEU A 191 -9.23 -15.49 4.21
CA LEU A 191 -8.22 -14.70 4.88
C LEU A 191 -8.29 -14.96 6.39
N GLU A 192 -7.18 -15.43 6.93
CA GLU A 192 -6.97 -15.77 8.33
C GLU A 192 -5.50 -15.50 8.68
N PHE A 193 -5.17 -15.45 9.97
CA PHE A 193 -3.78 -15.25 10.39
C PHE A 193 -2.91 -16.45 9.99
N LYS A 194 -1.86 -16.19 9.20
CA LYS A 194 -0.92 -17.22 8.69
C LYS A 194 0.54 -16.93 9.07
N HIS A 195 0.87 -15.72 9.49
CA HIS A 195 2.25 -15.28 9.71
C HIS A 195 2.76 -15.62 11.11
N PHE A 196 2.75 -16.91 11.46
CA PHE A 196 3.19 -17.35 12.79
C PHE A 196 4.64 -17.00 13.07
N THR A 197 5.53 -17.01 12.07
CA THR A 197 6.93 -16.59 12.18
C THR A 197 7.10 -15.17 12.73
N TYR A 198 6.12 -14.28 12.53
CA TYR A 198 6.23 -12.89 12.97
C TYR A 198 6.11 -12.73 14.49
N GLN A 199 5.84 -13.82 15.21
CA GLN A 199 5.87 -13.88 16.66
C GLN A 199 7.29 -13.95 17.21
N GLU A 200 8.26 -14.38 16.39
CA GLU A 200 9.67 -14.48 16.78
C GLU A 200 10.34 -13.13 16.75
N LYS A 201 11.08 -12.77 17.80
CA LYS A 201 11.82 -11.51 17.80
C LYS A 201 12.88 -11.54 16.68
N VAL A 202 12.89 -10.55 15.80
CA VAL A 202 13.86 -10.46 14.70
C VAL A 202 15.28 -10.40 15.30
N PRO A 203 16.20 -11.28 14.87
CA PRO A 203 17.49 -11.49 15.54
C PRO A 203 18.42 -10.29 15.40
N PHE A 204 18.54 -9.72 14.19
CA PHE A 204 19.41 -8.58 13.91
C PHE A 204 18.61 -7.42 13.33
N VAL A 205 18.86 -6.22 13.83
CA VAL A 205 18.30 -4.97 13.31
C VAL A 205 19.37 -3.88 13.33
N ILE A 206 19.34 -3.01 12.34
CA ILE A 206 20.22 -1.85 12.24
C ILE A 206 19.38 -0.60 12.42
N TYR A 207 19.74 0.27 13.35
CA TYR A 207 19.21 1.63 13.47
C TYR A 207 20.24 2.58 12.88
N ALA A 208 19.85 3.47 11.99
CA ALA A 208 20.80 4.33 11.30
C ALA A 208 20.21 5.72 11.05
N ASP A 209 21.10 6.69 10.92
CA ASP A 209 20.79 8.06 10.54
C ASP A 209 22.00 8.69 9.83
N LEU A 210 21.79 9.80 9.12
CA LEU A 210 22.83 10.52 8.39
C LEU A 210 22.70 12.02 8.56
N GLU A 211 23.82 12.73 8.43
CA GLU A 211 23.84 14.19 8.38
C GLU A 211 24.29 14.69 7.01
N SER A 212 23.75 15.83 6.62
CA SER A 212 24.05 16.48 5.33
C SER A 212 24.43 17.95 5.50
N ILE A 213 25.40 18.38 4.71
CA ILE A 213 25.74 19.79 4.50
C ILE A 213 24.64 20.38 3.59
N LEU A 214 24.22 21.60 3.89
CA LEU A 214 23.24 22.35 3.10
C LEU A 214 23.95 23.34 2.16
N GLU A 215 24.43 22.86 1.02
CA GLU A 215 25.07 23.73 0.02
C GLU A 215 24.01 24.67 -0.60
N LYS A 216 24.20 25.98 -0.45
CA LYS A 216 23.32 26.98 -1.07
C LYS A 216 23.46 26.94 -2.59
N PHE A 217 22.35 26.74 -3.29
CA PHE A 217 22.37 26.58 -4.74
C PHE A 217 21.91 27.87 -5.45
N SER A 218 22.85 28.61 -6.05
CA SER A 218 22.57 29.79 -6.87
C SER A 218 22.66 29.46 -8.37
N ARG A 219 21.58 28.93 -8.96
CA ARG A 219 21.47 28.88 -10.43
C ARG A 219 20.96 30.21 -10.96
N ALA A 220 21.86 31.04 -11.47
CA ALA A 220 21.51 32.04 -12.47
C ALA A 220 21.15 31.29 -13.78
N GLY A 221 19.86 31.15 -14.10
CA GLY A 221 19.46 30.75 -15.46
C GLY A 221 18.22 29.86 -15.68
N ASP A 222 17.50 29.39 -14.66
CA ASP A 222 16.26 28.59 -14.87
C ASP A 222 14.99 29.46 -14.78
N GLU A 223 14.81 30.38 -15.73
CA GLU A 223 13.51 31.01 -16.00
C GLU A 223 12.60 30.02 -16.74
N GLY A 224 12.09 28.99 -16.04
CA GLY A 224 11.18 28.02 -16.65
C GLY A 224 10.67 26.88 -15.78
N SER A 225 11.28 26.56 -14.64
CA SER A 225 10.75 25.55 -13.72
C SER A 225 9.86 26.17 -12.64
N ASN A 226 8.67 25.59 -12.42
CA ASN A 226 7.75 25.97 -11.32
C ASN A 226 8.31 25.66 -9.91
N THR A 227 9.55 25.17 -9.82
CA THR A 227 10.24 24.76 -8.60
C THR A 227 11.61 25.42 -8.59
N ARG A 228 11.89 26.22 -7.54
CA ARG A 228 13.23 26.74 -7.24
C ARG A 228 13.91 25.77 -6.27
N VAL A 229 15.04 25.19 -6.67
CA VAL A 229 15.89 24.39 -5.78
C VAL A 229 16.77 25.39 -5.01
N CYS A 230 16.49 25.56 -3.72
CA CYS A 230 17.20 26.54 -2.89
C CYS A 230 18.51 25.99 -2.30
N GLU A 231 18.51 24.70 -1.92
CA GLU A 231 19.61 24.06 -1.18
C GLU A 231 19.85 22.64 -1.70
N LYS A 232 21.11 22.22 -1.72
CA LYS A 232 21.55 20.88 -2.12
C LYS A 232 22.12 20.16 -0.90
N HIS A 233 21.48 19.06 -0.52
CA HIS A 233 21.95 18.22 0.58
C HIS A 233 23.13 17.36 0.11
N VAL A 234 24.25 17.44 0.81
CA VAL A 234 25.43 16.60 0.58
C VAL A 234 25.73 15.82 1.86
N PRO A 235 25.50 14.49 1.90
CA PRO A 235 25.81 13.68 3.07
C PRO A 235 27.29 13.80 3.46
N PHE A 236 27.58 14.03 4.74
CA PHE A 236 28.95 14.13 5.24
C PHE A 236 29.25 13.14 6.37
N SER A 237 28.22 12.63 7.05
CA SER A 237 28.38 11.61 8.08
C SER A 237 27.21 10.64 8.10
N ILE A 238 27.47 9.42 8.56
CA ILE A 238 26.46 8.38 8.75
C ILE A 238 26.85 7.55 9.97
N ALA A 239 25.86 7.16 10.75
CA ALA A 239 26.06 6.29 11.89
C ALA A 239 25.01 5.19 11.92
N TYR A 240 25.36 4.07 12.54
CA TYR A 240 24.42 3.01 12.78
C TYR A 240 24.71 2.25 14.08
N TYR A 241 23.64 1.71 14.67
CA TYR A 241 23.68 0.76 15.77
C TYR A 241 23.10 -0.57 15.32
N LEU A 242 23.94 -1.61 15.28
CA LEU A 242 23.50 -2.99 15.09
C LEU A 242 23.08 -3.53 16.45
N LYS A 243 21.82 -3.97 16.56
CA LYS A 243 21.27 -4.65 17.74
C LYS A 243 21.06 -6.13 17.43
N CYS A 244 21.62 -6.97 18.28
CA CYS A 244 21.31 -8.41 18.35
C CYS A 244 20.30 -8.66 19.47
N SER A 245 19.25 -9.43 19.19
CA SER A 245 18.15 -9.67 20.14
C SER A 245 18.41 -10.79 21.13
N TYR A 246 19.42 -11.63 20.92
CA TYR A 246 19.71 -12.81 21.75
C TYR A 246 21.10 -12.81 22.39
N ASP A 247 22.02 -11.95 21.93
CA ASP A 247 23.37 -11.79 22.47
C ASP A 247 23.83 -10.34 22.32
N ASP A 248 23.82 -9.59 23.42
CA ASP A 248 24.18 -8.18 23.44
C ASP A 248 25.64 -7.92 23.08
N SER A 249 26.54 -8.90 23.23
CA SER A 249 27.95 -8.76 22.85
C SER A 249 28.17 -8.59 21.34
N LEU A 250 27.19 -9.01 20.53
CA LEU A 250 27.19 -8.83 19.08
C LEU A 250 26.65 -7.45 18.65
N SER A 251 26.10 -6.67 19.60
CA SER A 251 25.58 -5.34 19.30
C SER A 251 26.71 -4.33 19.26
N LYS A 252 26.72 -3.45 18.26
CA LYS A 252 27.80 -2.45 18.09
C LYS A 252 27.30 -1.16 17.46
N PHE A 253 27.87 -0.04 17.91
CA PHE A 253 27.75 1.27 17.28
C PHE A 253 28.94 1.50 16.32
N GLN A 254 28.68 2.14 15.18
CA GLN A 254 29.70 2.62 14.26
C GLN A 254 29.29 3.99 13.71
N LEU A 255 30.27 4.85 13.46
CA LEU A 255 30.08 6.18 12.90
C LEU A 255 31.23 6.48 11.94
N TYR A 256 30.90 7.12 10.83
CA TYR A 256 31.89 7.57 9.87
C TYR A 256 31.52 8.96 9.33
N ARG A 257 32.50 9.86 9.31
CA ARG A 257 32.42 11.19 8.71
C ARG A 257 33.43 11.29 7.57
N GLY A 258 32.95 11.59 6.36
CA GLY A 258 33.75 11.66 5.14
C GLY A 258 32.87 11.82 3.90
N GLU A 259 33.45 12.27 2.78
CA GLU A 259 32.74 12.48 1.51
C GLU A 259 32.16 11.17 0.93
N ASP A 260 32.76 10.03 1.26
CA ASP A 260 32.37 8.69 0.84
C ASP A 260 31.52 7.96 1.90
N CYS A 261 30.91 8.68 2.84
CA CYS A 261 30.18 8.07 3.97
C CYS A 261 29.09 7.09 3.55
N ILE A 262 28.34 7.39 2.48
CA ILE A 262 27.31 6.49 1.96
C ILE A 262 27.94 5.22 1.36
N THR A 263 29.06 5.35 0.65
CA THR A 263 29.81 4.20 0.09
C THR A 263 30.37 3.33 1.22
N TRP A 264 30.94 3.95 2.25
CA TRP A 264 31.39 3.27 3.46
C TRP A 264 30.25 2.48 4.10
N PHE A 265 29.08 3.09 4.28
CA PHE A 265 27.91 2.41 4.86
C PHE A 265 27.43 1.23 4.00
N VAL A 266 27.39 1.37 2.67
CA VAL A 266 27.03 0.28 1.77
C VAL A 266 28.02 -0.89 1.85
N ASN A 267 29.32 -0.60 2.00
CA ASN A 267 30.35 -1.62 2.23
C ASN A 267 30.18 -2.30 3.60
N GLU A 268 29.85 -1.54 4.65
CA GLU A 268 29.55 -2.12 5.96
C GLU A 268 28.32 -3.03 5.92
N LEU A 269 27.26 -2.65 5.20
CA LEU A 269 26.12 -3.54 4.97
C LEU A 269 26.55 -4.82 4.23
N LEU A 270 27.45 -4.75 3.26
CA LEU A 270 27.95 -5.95 2.59
C LEU A 270 28.73 -6.87 3.55
N ASN A 271 29.62 -6.30 4.36
CA ASN A 271 30.39 -7.03 5.37
C ASN A 271 29.47 -7.70 6.41
N LEU A 272 28.49 -6.94 6.92
CA LEU A 272 27.50 -7.44 7.86
C LEU A 272 26.64 -8.55 7.25
N ALA A 273 26.35 -8.52 5.95
CA ALA A 273 25.59 -9.58 5.30
C ALA A 273 26.37 -10.89 5.25
N TYR A 274 27.67 -10.86 4.93
CA TYR A 274 28.49 -12.07 4.96
C TYR A 274 28.64 -12.62 6.38
N TRP A 275 28.89 -11.74 7.35
CA TRP A 275 28.94 -12.11 8.76
C TRP A 275 27.63 -12.75 9.24
N ALA A 276 26.49 -12.11 9.00
CA ALA A 276 25.19 -12.64 9.39
C ALA A 276 24.85 -13.94 8.66
N ASN A 277 25.19 -14.05 7.36
CA ASN A 277 24.97 -15.28 6.60
C ASN A 277 25.71 -16.46 7.21
N ASN A 278 26.95 -16.26 7.69
CA ASN A 278 27.69 -17.31 8.39
C ASN A 278 27.00 -17.75 9.68
N ILE A 279 26.42 -16.80 10.44
CA ILE A 279 25.63 -17.13 11.64
C ILE A 279 24.39 -17.95 11.26
N PHE A 280 23.64 -17.53 10.25
CA PHE A 280 22.41 -18.22 9.84
C PHE A 280 22.65 -19.57 9.16
N ASP A 281 23.80 -19.77 8.52
CA ASP A 281 24.18 -21.06 7.92
C ASP A 281 24.79 -22.02 8.95
N THR A 282 25.19 -21.54 10.13
CA THR A 282 25.68 -22.39 11.22
C THR A 282 24.51 -23.15 11.85
N VAL A 283 24.51 -24.47 11.72
CA VAL A 283 23.49 -25.34 12.31
C VAL A 283 23.78 -25.52 13.80
N VAL A 284 23.00 -24.87 14.66
CA VAL A 284 23.05 -25.09 16.10
C VAL A 284 22.12 -26.25 16.47
N PRO A 285 22.63 -27.35 17.04
CA PRO A 285 21.78 -28.45 17.50
C PRO A 285 20.94 -28.02 18.70
N MET A 286 19.77 -28.65 18.86
CA MET A 286 18.93 -28.42 20.04
C MET A 286 19.65 -28.89 21.31
N ASP A 287 19.59 -28.07 22.35
CA ASP A 287 20.12 -28.41 23.67
C ASP A 287 19.45 -29.68 24.22
N THR A 288 20.17 -30.43 25.04
CA THR A 288 19.59 -31.54 25.79
C THR A 288 18.49 -31.03 26.72
N LEU A 289 17.26 -31.51 26.54
CA LEU A 289 16.11 -31.11 27.37
C LEU A 289 16.32 -31.53 28.82
N THR A 290 15.89 -30.66 29.75
CA THR A 290 15.78 -31.03 31.16
C THR A 290 14.59 -31.97 31.39
N GLN A 291 14.57 -32.68 32.53
CA GLN A 291 13.46 -33.58 32.87
C GLN A 291 12.11 -32.85 32.91
N ASP A 292 12.10 -31.61 33.39
CA ASP A 292 10.89 -30.76 33.41
C ASP A 292 10.41 -30.42 32.00
N GLN A 293 11.33 -30.13 31.08
CA GLN A 293 10.99 -29.84 29.68
C GLN A 293 10.47 -31.07 28.93
N ILE A 294 11.02 -32.26 29.22
CA ILE A 294 10.52 -33.53 28.68
C ILE A 294 9.09 -33.76 29.17
N THR A 295 8.86 -33.60 30.47
CA THR A 295 7.53 -33.75 31.09
C THR A 295 6.54 -32.73 30.51
N ALA A 296 6.97 -31.48 30.33
CA ALA A 296 6.15 -30.44 29.72
C ALA A 296 5.80 -30.73 28.25
N PHE A 297 6.73 -31.32 27.48
CA PHE A 297 6.48 -31.74 26.10
C PHE A 297 5.46 -32.88 26.04
N GLU A 298 5.61 -33.89 26.89
CA GLU A 298 4.71 -35.05 26.97
C GLU A 298 3.29 -34.62 27.33
N ASN A 299 3.16 -33.75 28.33
CA ASN A 299 1.88 -33.22 28.82
C ASN A 299 1.30 -32.08 27.96
N ALA A 300 2.02 -31.58 26.96
CA ALA A 300 1.53 -30.50 26.11
C ALA A 300 0.30 -30.95 25.29
N VAL A 301 -0.83 -30.28 25.54
CA VAL A 301 -2.12 -30.48 24.85
C VAL A 301 -2.38 -29.45 23.75
N VAL A 302 -1.61 -28.36 23.72
CA VAL A 302 -1.76 -27.26 22.76
C VAL A 302 -0.42 -26.93 22.12
N CYS A 303 -0.41 -26.69 20.81
CA CYS A 303 0.76 -26.20 20.09
C CYS A 303 1.07 -24.76 20.47
N HIS A 304 2.32 -24.46 20.86
CA HIS A 304 2.70 -23.11 21.28
C HIS A 304 2.68 -22.07 20.14
N ILE A 305 2.86 -22.50 18.87
CA ILE A 305 2.94 -21.63 17.69
C ILE A 305 1.55 -21.14 17.27
N CYS A 306 0.63 -22.08 17.00
CA CYS A 306 -0.70 -21.76 16.50
C CYS A 306 -1.79 -21.72 17.59
N ARG A 307 -1.45 -22.13 18.82
CA ARG A 307 -2.34 -22.18 19.99
C ARG A 307 -3.58 -23.07 19.81
N LYS A 308 -3.54 -24.00 18.85
CA LYS A 308 -4.57 -25.02 18.65
C LYS A 308 -4.25 -26.30 19.42
N PRO A 309 -5.27 -27.02 19.92
CA PRO A 309 -5.08 -28.32 20.55
C PRO A 309 -4.49 -29.32 19.56
N PHE A 310 -3.70 -30.27 20.07
CA PHE A 310 -3.26 -31.43 19.29
C PHE A 310 -4.42 -32.42 19.13
N THR A 311 -4.66 -32.89 17.92
CA THR A 311 -5.60 -33.99 17.63
C THR A 311 -4.86 -35.33 17.57
N GLU A 312 -5.58 -36.45 17.56
CA GLU A 312 -4.98 -37.79 17.50
C GLU A 312 -4.14 -38.02 16.23
N ASP A 313 -4.48 -37.35 15.13
CA ASP A 313 -3.77 -37.42 13.85
C ASP A 313 -2.54 -36.49 13.78
N ASP A 314 -2.35 -35.61 14.77
CA ASP A 314 -1.29 -34.62 14.76
C ASP A 314 0.05 -35.18 15.23
N ILE A 315 1.09 -34.97 14.42
CA ILE A 315 2.47 -35.28 14.82
C ILE A 315 3.01 -34.14 15.69
N LYS A 316 3.12 -34.41 17.00
CA LYS A 316 3.72 -33.50 18.00
C LYS A 316 5.26 -33.55 17.92
N VAL A 317 5.88 -32.39 17.68
CA VAL A 317 7.35 -32.24 17.53
C VAL A 317 7.92 -31.21 18.51
N LYS A 318 9.22 -31.36 18.83
CA LYS A 318 9.97 -30.44 19.69
C LYS A 318 10.50 -29.27 18.85
N ASP A 319 10.06 -28.07 19.16
CA ASP A 319 10.56 -26.83 18.54
C ASP A 319 11.68 -26.23 19.38
N HIS A 320 12.67 -25.64 18.72
CA HIS A 320 13.81 -24.98 19.36
C HIS A 320 14.26 -23.77 18.56
N ASP A 321 15.00 -22.90 19.23
CA ASP A 321 15.64 -21.77 18.59
C ASP A 321 16.87 -22.23 17.79
N HIS A 322 16.86 -22.00 16.48
CA HIS A 322 17.96 -22.38 15.60
C HIS A 322 19.23 -21.53 15.74
N LEU A 323 19.18 -20.40 16.45
CA LEU A 323 20.34 -19.55 16.73
C LEU A 323 20.97 -19.85 18.09
N THR A 324 20.15 -20.26 19.08
CA THR A 324 20.64 -20.50 20.46
C THR A 324 20.61 -21.95 20.90
N GLY A 325 19.95 -22.86 20.17
CA GLY A 325 19.77 -24.26 20.55
C GLY A 325 18.65 -24.49 21.58
N LYS A 326 18.15 -23.43 22.22
CA LYS A 326 17.22 -23.54 23.34
C LYS A 326 15.86 -24.11 22.94
N TYR A 327 15.41 -25.12 23.68
CA TYR A 327 14.07 -25.68 23.53
C TYR A 327 12.99 -24.64 23.83
N ARG A 328 11.99 -24.55 22.95
CA ARG A 328 10.87 -23.60 23.07
C ARG A 328 9.64 -24.28 23.65
N SER A 329 9.02 -25.19 22.90
CA SER A 329 7.88 -25.98 23.37
C SER A 329 7.46 -27.04 22.35
N ALA A 330 6.35 -27.73 22.62
CA ALA A 330 5.71 -28.63 21.67
C ALA A 330 5.02 -27.86 20.53
N ALA A 331 5.14 -28.36 19.31
CA ALA A 331 4.50 -27.79 18.12
C ALA A 331 3.92 -28.87 17.20
N HIS A 332 2.95 -28.48 16.37
CA HIS A 332 2.56 -29.29 15.22
C HIS A 332 3.72 -29.37 14.24
N ARG A 333 3.97 -30.54 13.64
CA ARG A 333 4.98 -30.70 12.58
C ARG A 333 4.87 -29.63 11.49
N GLY A 334 3.64 -29.35 11.02
CA GLY A 334 3.38 -28.33 10.01
C GLY A 334 3.68 -26.90 10.49
N CYS A 335 3.36 -26.57 11.75
CA CYS A 335 3.68 -25.27 12.32
C CYS A 335 5.20 -25.08 12.44
N ASN A 336 5.89 -26.08 12.98
CA ASN A 336 7.35 -26.10 13.14
C ASN A 336 8.07 -25.88 11.80
N LEU A 337 7.66 -26.59 10.73
CA LEU A 337 8.26 -26.45 9.40
C LEU A 337 8.08 -25.05 8.79
N ASN A 338 7.00 -24.34 9.16
CA ASN A 338 6.74 -22.98 8.69
C ASN A 338 7.37 -21.91 9.59
N PHE A 339 7.81 -22.27 10.80
CA PHE A 339 8.40 -21.38 11.79
C PHE A 339 9.90 -21.19 11.56
N LYS A 340 10.26 -20.68 10.39
CA LYS A 340 11.65 -20.55 9.93
C LYS A 340 12.29 -19.24 10.36
N VAL A 341 13.61 -19.26 10.53
CA VAL A 341 14.42 -18.08 10.83
C VAL A 341 14.29 -17.02 9.73
N PHE A 342 14.12 -15.77 10.14
CA PHE A 342 13.95 -14.63 9.25
C PHE A 342 15.30 -14.10 8.77
N HIS A 343 15.63 -14.32 7.49
CA HIS A 343 16.91 -13.91 6.88
C HIS A 343 16.90 -12.45 6.38
N VAL A 344 15.95 -11.64 6.86
CA VAL A 344 15.85 -10.23 6.50
C VAL A 344 16.36 -9.42 7.69
N ILE A 345 17.36 -8.58 7.46
CA ILE A 345 17.88 -7.62 8.44
C ILE A 345 17.19 -6.27 8.17
N PRO A 346 16.32 -5.80 9.07
CA PRO A 346 15.72 -4.49 8.93
C PRO A 346 16.74 -3.38 9.19
N VAL A 347 16.71 -2.34 8.37
CA VAL A 347 17.49 -1.10 8.55
C VAL A 347 16.49 0.02 8.80
N VAL A 348 16.43 0.49 10.03
CA VAL A 348 15.44 1.45 10.52
C VAL A 348 16.05 2.85 10.51
N PHE A 349 15.43 3.74 9.74
CA PHE A 349 15.70 5.18 9.74
C PHE A 349 14.43 5.90 10.22
N HIS A 350 14.58 7.08 10.80
CA HIS A 350 13.42 7.92 11.14
C HIS A 350 13.11 8.86 9.98
N ASN A 351 11.88 8.82 9.46
CA ASN A 351 11.42 9.63 8.33
C ASN A 351 12.14 9.34 6.99
N LEU A 352 12.57 8.09 6.78
CA LEU A 352 13.27 7.64 5.56
C LEU A 352 12.50 7.92 4.27
N SER A 353 11.16 7.87 4.31
CA SER A 353 10.34 8.16 3.12
C SER A 353 10.54 9.57 2.55
N GLY A 354 11.24 10.44 3.30
CA GLY A 354 11.70 11.76 2.90
C GLY A 354 12.97 11.73 2.04
N TYR A 355 13.79 12.77 2.17
CA TYR A 355 14.89 13.12 1.26
C TYR A 355 16.05 12.11 1.28
N ASP A 356 16.36 11.52 2.43
CA ASP A 356 17.60 10.74 2.65
C ASP A 356 17.64 9.41 1.91
N SER A 357 16.46 8.86 1.58
CA SER A 357 16.37 7.59 0.85
C SER A 357 17.02 7.63 -0.53
N HIS A 358 17.09 8.81 -1.18
CA HIS A 358 17.62 8.94 -2.54
C HIS A 358 19.12 8.69 -2.62
N PHE A 359 19.89 9.23 -1.65
CA PHE A 359 21.33 9.02 -1.59
C PHE A 359 21.68 7.55 -1.35
N ILE A 360 20.99 6.92 -0.40
CA ILE A 360 21.22 5.52 -0.03
C ILE A 360 20.86 4.59 -1.18
N ILE A 361 19.69 4.76 -1.80
CA ILE A 361 19.25 3.89 -2.90
C ILE A 361 20.24 3.93 -4.08
N ARG A 362 20.79 5.11 -4.38
CA ARG A 362 21.76 5.29 -5.47
C ARG A 362 22.99 4.42 -5.25
N GLU A 363 23.66 4.60 -4.12
CA GLU A 363 24.90 3.86 -3.83
C GLU A 363 24.63 2.38 -3.56
N LEU A 364 23.52 2.04 -2.88
CA LEU A 364 23.16 0.65 -2.59
C LEU A 364 22.88 -0.17 -3.87
N ALA A 365 22.35 0.48 -4.91
CA ALA A 365 22.10 -0.18 -6.19
C ALA A 365 23.40 -0.45 -6.97
N LYS A 366 24.42 0.42 -6.83
CA LYS A 366 25.72 0.32 -7.51
C LYS A 366 26.75 -0.51 -6.73
N GLY A 367 26.77 -0.41 -5.40
CA GLY A 367 27.86 -0.88 -4.53
C GLY A 367 28.06 -2.39 -4.54
N PHE A 368 27.01 -3.20 -4.65
CA PHE A 368 27.14 -4.65 -4.79
C PHE A 368 26.02 -5.28 -5.63
N PRO A 369 26.29 -6.41 -6.31
CA PRO A 369 25.29 -7.09 -7.13
C PRO A 369 24.10 -7.55 -6.27
N GLY A 370 22.90 -7.43 -6.84
CA GLY A 370 21.69 -7.82 -6.15
C GLY A 370 20.48 -6.99 -6.56
N GLN A 371 19.30 -7.62 -6.60
CA GLN A 371 18.06 -6.95 -6.98
C GLN A 371 17.60 -5.99 -5.87
N VAL A 372 17.24 -4.76 -6.27
CA VAL A 372 16.50 -3.82 -5.41
C VAL A 372 15.01 -3.96 -5.72
N LYS A 373 14.21 -4.23 -4.69
CA LYS A 373 12.74 -4.23 -4.76
C LYS A 373 12.23 -2.96 -4.11
N LEU A 374 11.39 -2.22 -4.81
CA LEU A 374 10.77 -0.98 -4.31
C LEU A 374 9.32 -1.23 -3.91
N LEU A 375 8.87 -0.56 -2.85
CA LEU A 375 7.46 -0.40 -2.49
C LEU A 375 7.06 1.08 -2.66
N PRO A 376 6.71 1.53 -3.87
CA PRO A 376 6.53 2.94 -4.19
C PRO A 376 5.17 3.50 -3.76
N LEU A 377 5.14 4.77 -3.31
CA LEU A 377 3.93 5.60 -3.31
C LEU A 377 3.78 6.31 -4.66
N ASN A 378 4.87 6.92 -5.12
CA ASN A 378 4.99 7.56 -6.42
C ASN A 378 6.44 7.35 -6.94
N LYS A 379 6.86 8.11 -7.96
CA LYS A 379 8.21 7.99 -8.54
C LYS A 379 9.32 8.53 -7.64
N GLU A 380 9.00 9.31 -6.62
CA GLU A 380 9.97 10.02 -5.76
C GLU A 380 9.93 9.53 -4.31
N LYS A 381 8.77 9.07 -3.82
CA LYS A 381 8.54 8.62 -2.45
C LYS A 381 8.28 7.13 -2.42
N TYR A 382 9.06 6.42 -1.61
CA TYR A 382 8.97 4.98 -1.40
C TYR A 382 8.58 4.70 0.06
N ILE A 383 7.68 3.74 0.28
CA ILE A 383 7.36 3.24 1.62
C ILE A 383 8.56 2.48 2.19
N SER A 384 9.23 1.70 1.36
CA SER A 384 10.36 0.86 1.71
C SER A 384 11.07 0.42 0.43
N PHE A 385 12.35 0.07 0.57
CA PHE A 385 13.10 -0.66 -0.43
C PHE A 385 13.84 -1.82 0.21
N THR A 386 14.03 -2.89 -0.55
CA THR A 386 14.72 -4.10 -0.09
C THR A 386 15.82 -4.47 -1.05
N LYS A 387 17.03 -4.68 -0.53
CA LYS A 387 18.19 -5.13 -1.30
C LYS A 387 18.48 -6.59 -0.95
N LEU A 388 18.47 -7.46 -1.95
CA LEU A 388 19.00 -8.81 -1.84
C LEU A 388 20.52 -8.75 -2.05
N VAL A 389 21.30 -9.38 -1.17
CA VAL A 389 22.75 -9.49 -1.32
C VAL A 389 23.06 -10.75 -2.15
N TYR A 390 23.87 -10.61 -3.19
CA TYR A 390 24.24 -11.76 -4.05
C TYR A 390 25.06 -12.80 -3.28
N ASN A 391 24.87 -14.08 -3.59
CA ASN A 391 25.51 -15.22 -2.93
C ASN A 391 25.23 -15.40 -1.43
N THR A 392 24.25 -14.69 -0.86
CA THR A 392 23.79 -14.92 0.51
C THR A 392 22.28 -15.10 0.56
N LYS A 393 21.77 -15.56 1.70
CA LYS A 393 20.32 -15.60 1.96
C LYS A 393 19.80 -14.26 2.51
N ILE A 394 20.68 -13.28 2.72
CA ILE A 394 20.40 -12.04 3.46
C ILE A 394 19.74 -11.00 2.57
N GLN A 395 18.72 -10.36 3.13
CA GLN A 395 18.04 -9.23 2.54
C GLN A 395 18.04 -8.06 3.52
N TYR A 396 18.48 -6.89 3.08
CA TYR A 396 18.29 -5.66 3.83
C TYR A 396 16.96 -5.04 3.47
N ARG A 397 16.09 -4.84 4.47
CA ARG A 397 14.82 -4.14 4.31
C ARG A 397 14.88 -2.81 5.02
N PHE A 398 14.81 -1.73 4.26
CA PHE A 398 14.82 -0.40 4.82
C PHE A 398 13.41 -0.01 5.29
N ILE A 399 13.29 0.35 6.56
CA ILE A 399 12.04 0.65 7.25
C ILE A 399 12.08 2.08 7.76
N ASP A 400 10.96 2.77 7.58
CA ASP A 400 10.75 4.11 8.12
C ASP A 400 9.99 4.01 9.45
N SER A 401 10.66 4.34 10.56
CA SER A 401 10.04 4.28 11.89
C SER A 401 8.88 5.27 12.05
N PHE A 402 8.85 6.37 11.28
CA PHE A 402 7.77 7.35 11.29
C PHE A 402 6.43 6.76 10.79
N ARG A 403 6.49 5.68 9.98
CA ARG A 403 5.30 4.92 9.52
C ARG A 403 4.68 4.03 10.59
N PHE A 404 5.36 3.87 11.72
CA PHE A 404 4.85 3.22 12.92
C PHE A 404 4.53 4.25 14.00
N MET A 405 5.36 5.28 14.11
CA MET A 405 5.38 6.25 15.18
C MET A 405 5.44 7.66 14.58
N SER A 406 4.28 8.21 14.21
CA SER A 406 4.17 9.48 13.47
C SER A 406 4.37 10.71 14.37
N SER A 407 5.54 10.83 14.98
CA SER A 407 5.97 11.93 15.85
C SER A 407 7.48 12.12 15.69
N SER A 408 7.99 13.31 16.00
CA SER A 408 9.44 13.56 15.98
C SER A 408 10.17 12.67 16.99
N LEU A 409 11.42 12.31 16.67
CA LEU A 409 12.27 11.51 17.55
C LEU A 409 12.45 12.17 18.92
N ASP A 410 12.62 13.49 18.98
CA ASP A 410 12.72 14.24 20.24
C ASP A 410 11.51 13.97 21.14
N LYS A 411 10.29 14.15 20.60
CA LYS A 411 9.05 13.90 21.32
C LYS A 411 8.88 12.43 21.70
N LEU A 412 9.34 11.49 20.88
CA LEU A 412 9.30 10.06 21.21
C LEU A 412 10.27 9.73 22.35
N SER A 413 11.47 10.32 22.34
CA SER A 413 12.49 10.12 23.36
C SER A 413 12.10 10.69 24.72
N SER A 414 11.33 11.80 24.74
CA SER A 414 10.85 12.43 25.98
C SER A 414 9.74 11.64 26.67
N TYR A 415 9.04 10.77 25.93
CA TYR A 415 8.05 9.85 26.50
C TYR A 415 8.67 8.63 27.19
N LEU A 416 9.97 8.38 26.99
CA LEU A 416 10.68 7.29 27.63
C LEU A 416 11.35 7.74 28.92
N GLU A 417 11.04 7.01 29.98
CA GLU A 417 11.77 7.04 31.24
C GLU A 417 13.24 6.70 31.01
N ASN A 418 14.15 7.29 31.78
CA ASN A 418 15.59 7.14 31.58
C ASN A 418 16.06 5.69 31.78
N GLU A 419 15.38 4.92 32.62
CA GLU A 419 15.62 3.49 32.85
C GLU A 419 15.40 2.65 31.58
N LYS A 420 14.58 3.14 30.65
CA LYS A 420 14.27 2.46 29.37
C LYS A 420 15.24 2.80 28.26
N LYS A 421 16.16 3.75 28.47
CA LYS A 421 17.19 4.18 27.51
C LYS A 421 18.47 3.36 27.67
N THR A 422 18.33 2.04 27.63
CA THR A 422 19.41 1.09 27.97
C THR A 422 20.51 1.08 26.92
N ILE A 423 20.17 1.24 25.64
CA ILE A 423 21.14 1.28 24.54
C ILE A 423 21.98 2.55 24.65
N THR A 424 21.33 3.70 24.88
CA THR A 424 22.04 4.97 25.12
C THR A 424 22.97 4.83 26.32
N ARG A 425 22.49 4.27 27.43
CA ARG A 425 23.29 4.04 28.65
C ARG A 425 24.54 3.20 28.39
N LEU A 426 24.42 2.09 27.67
CA LEU A 426 25.53 1.19 27.36
C LEU A 426 26.61 1.83 26.47
N ASN A 427 26.28 2.91 25.76
CA ASN A 427 27.19 3.64 24.87
C ASN A 427 27.74 4.94 25.48
N CYS A 428 27.51 5.16 26.79
CA CYS A 428 28.05 6.28 27.57
C CYS A 428 29.10 5.78 28.57
N SER A 429 30.11 6.60 28.85
CA SER A 429 31.18 6.27 29.81
C SER A 429 30.81 6.62 31.25
N SER A 430 29.88 7.56 31.44
CA SER A 430 29.48 8.08 32.75
C SER A 430 28.00 8.45 32.82
N ASP A 431 27.48 8.57 34.05
CA ASP A 431 26.12 9.10 34.30
C ASP A 431 25.94 10.53 33.81
N HIS A 432 27.01 11.33 33.86
CA HIS A 432 26.96 12.72 33.43
C HIS A 432 26.81 12.82 31.90
N GLU A 433 27.54 12.00 31.13
CA GLU A 433 27.36 11.88 29.67
C GLU A 433 25.94 11.40 29.34
N PHE A 434 25.48 10.35 30.01
CA PHE A 434 24.15 9.80 29.76
C PHE A 434 23.04 10.83 29.96
N ASN A 435 23.11 11.62 31.04
CA ASN A 435 22.12 12.67 31.32
C ASN A 435 22.09 13.78 30.26
N LEU A 436 23.15 13.93 29.46
CA LEU A 436 23.15 14.83 28.31
C LEU A 436 22.53 14.18 27.07
N LEU A 437 22.75 12.88 26.85
CA LEU A 437 22.28 12.17 25.65
C LEU A 437 20.86 11.58 25.76
N VAL A 438 20.16 11.77 26.89
CA VAL A 438 18.78 11.28 27.07
C VAL A 438 17.72 12.09 26.30
N ARG A 439 18.08 13.24 25.73
CA ARG A 439 17.21 14.08 24.91
C ARG A 439 17.90 14.38 23.58
N LYS A 440 17.12 14.73 22.55
CA LYS A 440 17.68 15.17 21.28
C LYS A 440 18.37 16.52 21.47
N GLY A 441 19.54 16.68 20.85
CA GLY A 441 20.29 17.94 20.83
C GLY A 441 19.77 18.92 19.78
N VAL A 442 20.47 20.04 19.61
CA VAL A 442 20.24 21.01 18.53
C VAL A 442 21.43 21.05 17.59
N PHE A 443 21.21 21.31 16.31
CA PHE A 443 22.28 21.38 15.31
C PHE A 443 22.04 22.57 14.36
N PRO A 444 23.08 23.34 14.00
CA PRO A 444 22.92 24.55 13.18
C PRO A 444 22.96 24.19 11.68
N TYR A 445 21.92 23.53 11.18
CA TYR A 445 21.87 22.99 9.81
C TYR A 445 22.16 24.04 8.74
N GLU A 446 21.55 25.22 8.83
CA GLU A 446 21.68 26.31 7.86
C GLU A 446 23.05 27.01 7.90
N TYR A 447 23.78 26.87 9.02
CA TYR A 447 25.15 27.37 9.16
C TYR A 447 26.19 26.43 8.53
N VAL A 448 25.93 25.13 8.56
CA VAL A 448 26.82 24.10 8.02
C VAL A 448 26.55 23.93 6.51
N ASP A 449 27.01 24.92 5.75
CA ASP A 449 26.87 24.97 4.28
C ASP A 449 28.13 24.55 3.51
N SER A 450 29.22 24.20 4.21
CA SER A 450 30.48 23.73 3.62
C SER A 450 31.29 22.84 4.58
N TRP A 451 32.22 22.07 4.03
CA TRP A 451 33.13 21.21 4.81
C TRP A 451 34.02 21.99 5.77
N ASP A 452 34.44 23.20 5.41
CA ASP A 452 35.30 24.05 6.25
C ASP A 452 34.62 24.40 7.58
N LYS A 453 33.28 24.52 7.60
CA LYS A 453 32.51 24.76 8.82
C LYS A 453 32.66 23.64 9.84
N LEU A 454 32.82 22.39 9.40
CA LEU A 454 33.00 21.25 10.30
C LEU A 454 34.37 21.30 11.00
N ASN A 455 35.35 22.04 10.47
CA ASN A 455 36.68 22.20 11.07
C ASN A 455 36.75 23.39 12.03
N GLU A 456 35.67 24.17 12.20
CA GLU A 456 35.66 25.29 13.14
C GLU A 456 35.80 24.81 14.58
N THR A 457 36.67 25.47 15.34
CA THR A 457 37.05 25.05 16.70
C THR A 457 36.24 25.71 17.81
N ILE A 458 35.16 26.40 17.45
CA ILE A 458 34.30 27.14 18.37
C ILE A 458 32.86 26.79 18.04
N LEU A 459 32.04 26.53 19.07
CA LEU A 459 30.61 26.35 18.88
C LEU A 459 30.00 27.66 18.32
N PRO A 460 29.24 27.62 17.21
CA PRO A 460 28.63 28.81 16.63
C PRO A 460 27.74 29.56 17.62
N ALA A 461 27.63 30.87 17.44
CA ALA A 461 26.75 31.70 18.26
C ALA A 461 25.27 31.28 18.12
N LYS A 462 24.46 31.56 19.14
CA LYS A 462 23.03 31.21 19.19
C LYS A 462 22.24 31.59 17.93
N THR A 463 22.54 32.74 17.33
CA THR A 463 21.88 33.23 16.10
C THR A 463 22.13 32.35 14.88
N ALA A 464 23.18 31.53 14.87
CA ALA A 464 23.49 30.60 13.79
C ALA A 464 22.62 29.33 13.81
N PHE A 465 21.84 29.11 14.88
CA PHE A 465 20.92 27.98 15.03
C PHE A 465 19.48 28.33 14.58
N PHE A 466 19.27 29.46 13.90
CA PHE A 466 17.96 29.84 13.39
C PHE A 466 17.47 28.87 12.32
N SER A 467 16.25 28.33 12.48
CA SER A 467 15.67 27.40 11.50
C SER A 467 14.76 28.13 10.53
N HIS A 468 15.07 28.12 9.23
CA HIS A 468 14.17 28.68 8.20
C HIS A 468 12.93 27.81 7.98
N LEU A 469 13.02 26.50 8.24
CA LEU A 469 11.90 25.57 8.10
C LEU A 469 10.77 25.88 9.08
N HIS A 470 11.13 26.21 10.32
CA HIS A 470 10.19 26.56 11.38
C HIS A 470 10.02 28.07 11.55
N ASN A 471 10.93 28.86 10.97
CA ASN A 471 11.01 30.32 11.13
C ASN A 471 11.08 30.72 12.61
N GLU A 472 11.92 30.02 13.36
CA GLU A 472 12.06 30.12 14.82
C GLU A 472 13.55 30.08 15.23
N ASP A 473 13.89 30.86 16.26
CA ASP A 473 15.20 30.82 16.93
C ASP A 473 15.29 29.63 17.89
N VAL A 474 16.51 29.13 18.12
CA VAL A 474 16.77 28.15 19.19
C VAL A 474 16.46 28.75 20.56
N THR A 475 15.94 27.94 21.48
CA THR A 475 15.68 28.39 22.85
C THR A 475 16.99 28.59 23.64
N ASP A 476 16.96 29.42 24.69
CA ASP A 476 18.13 29.60 25.57
C ASP A 476 18.52 28.29 26.26
N GLU A 477 17.54 27.47 26.63
CA GLU A 477 17.76 26.18 27.29
C GLU A 477 18.48 25.20 26.35
N ASP A 478 18.03 25.10 25.09
CA ASP A 478 18.61 24.19 24.11
C ASP A 478 20.03 24.60 23.71
N TYR A 479 20.27 25.91 23.56
CA TYR A 479 21.61 26.41 23.28
C TYR A 479 22.56 26.18 24.46
N MET A 480 22.10 26.40 25.70
CA MET A 480 22.89 26.08 26.89
C MET A 480 23.20 24.58 26.99
N HIS A 481 22.24 23.73 26.61
CA HIS A 481 22.46 22.30 26.50
C HIS A 481 23.56 21.95 25.49
N ALA A 482 23.56 22.58 24.30
CA ALA A 482 24.62 22.43 23.31
C ALA A 482 26.01 22.82 23.85
N VAL A 483 26.09 23.93 24.60
CA VAL A 483 27.32 24.38 25.27
C VAL A 483 27.79 23.34 26.31
N ASN A 484 26.87 22.77 27.09
CA ASN A 484 27.20 21.74 28.06
C ASN A 484 27.72 20.47 27.37
N VAL A 485 27.10 20.03 26.28
CA VAL A 485 27.59 18.90 25.47
C VAL A 485 29.00 19.17 24.94
N TRP A 486 29.22 20.35 24.36
CA TRP A 486 30.54 20.76 23.86
C TRP A 486 31.63 20.65 24.93
N ASN A 487 31.36 21.18 26.12
CA ASN A 487 32.32 21.20 27.22
C ASN A 487 32.53 19.83 27.86
N THR A 488 31.45 19.08 28.13
CA THR A 488 31.52 17.79 28.82
C THR A 488 32.23 16.74 27.97
N PHE A 489 31.96 16.70 26.67
CA PHE A 489 32.63 15.78 25.74
C PHE A 489 33.99 16.30 25.23
N ARG A 490 34.42 17.49 25.68
CA ARG A 490 35.70 18.14 25.33
C ARG A 490 35.90 18.21 23.81
N LEU A 491 34.87 18.69 23.12
CA LEU A 491 34.87 18.75 21.66
C LEU A 491 35.77 19.88 21.17
N GLU A 492 36.59 19.59 20.18
CA GLU A 492 37.55 20.52 19.59
C GLU A 492 37.05 21.12 18.28
N THR A 493 36.09 20.47 17.60
CA THR A 493 35.59 20.89 16.30
C THR A 493 34.08 20.73 16.17
N LEU A 494 33.45 21.55 15.32
CA LEU A 494 32.01 21.43 15.00
C LEU A 494 31.66 20.07 14.38
N GLY A 495 32.60 19.45 13.65
CA GLY A 495 32.47 18.09 13.18
C GLY A 495 32.30 17.08 14.32
N GLN A 496 33.15 17.14 15.35
CA GLN A 496 33.02 16.25 16.51
C GLN A 496 31.69 16.47 17.26
N TYR A 497 31.19 17.70 17.30
CA TYR A 497 29.84 18.01 17.80
C TYR A 497 28.75 17.36 16.96
N SER A 498 28.87 17.42 15.63
CA SER A 498 27.97 16.68 14.74
C SER A 498 28.03 15.16 14.95
N ASP A 499 29.21 14.59 15.20
CA ASP A 499 29.32 13.14 15.46
C ASP A 499 28.58 12.72 16.73
N VAL A 500 28.68 13.52 17.81
CA VAL A 500 27.95 13.28 19.06
C VAL A 500 26.44 13.48 18.86
N TYR A 501 26.05 14.50 18.10
CA TYR A 501 24.65 14.75 17.72
C TYR A 501 24.06 13.53 17.00
N LEU A 502 24.72 13.07 15.93
CA LEU A 502 24.29 11.94 15.14
C LEU A 502 24.28 10.63 15.95
N LYS A 503 25.31 10.41 16.79
CA LYS A 503 25.34 9.28 17.73
C LYS A 503 24.10 9.29 18.64
N THR A 504 23.74 10.46 19.17
CA THR A 504 22.56 10.60 20.05
C THR A 504 21.28 10.22 19.33
N ASP A 505 21.08 10.71 18.12
CA ASP A 505 19.89 10.41 17.32
C ASP A 505 19.75 8.92 17.01
N VAL A 506 20.84 8.25 16.61
CA VAL A 506 20.83 6.80 16.32
C VAL A 506 20.54 5.97 17.58
N LEU A 507 21.15 6.32 18.71
CA LEU A 507 20.94 5.58 19.98
C LEU A 507 19.54 5.79 20.54
N LEU A 508 19.02 7.02 20.50
CA LEU A 508 17.65 7.32 20.90
C LEU A 508 16.63 6.63 20.00
N LEU A 509 16.88 6.60 18.68
CA LEU A 509 16.03 5.85 17.74
C LEU A 509 16.01 4.36 18.09
N ALA A 510 17.17 3.78 18.41
CA ALA A 510 17.27 2.38 18.81
C ALA A 510 16.49 2.11 20.11
N ASP A 511 16.66 2.94 21.15
CA ASP A 511 15.92 2.82 22.41
C ASP A 511 14.41 2.96 22.20
N VAL A 512 13.98 3.97 21.45
CA VAL A 512 12.56 4.20 21.14
C VAL A 512 11.95 3.01 20.41
N PHE A 513 12.61 2.53 19.36
CA PHE A 513 12.05 1.46 18.55
C PHE A 513 12.11 0.10 19.27
N GLU A 514 13.15 -0.19 20.07
CA GLU A 514 13.19 -1.43 20.88
C GLU A 514 12.11 -1.45 21.96
N ASN A 515 11.85 -0.32 22.63
CA ASN A 515 10.72 -0.21 23.56
C ASN A 515 9.38 -0.42 22.84
N PHE A 516 9.23 0.18 21.65
CA PHE A 516 8.05 -0.03 20.81
C PHE A 516 7.88 -1.50 20.39
N ARG A 517 8.97 -2.19 20.01
CA ARG A 517 8.98 -3.63 19.73
C ARG A 517 8.48 -4.42 20.93
N GLN A 518 8.96 -4.09 22.13
CA GLN A 518 8.53 -4.77 23.35
C GLN A 518 7.05 -4.54 23.65
N THR A 519 6.55 -3.32 23.49
CA THR A 519 5.12 -3.01 23.62
C THR A 519 4.27 -3.86 22.66
N CYS A 520 4.69 -3.99 21.40
CA CYS A 520 4.00 -4.81 20.40
C CYS A 520 4.04 -6.31 20.71
N LEU A 521 5.18 -6.82 21.18
CA LEU A 521 5.33 -8.21 21.60
C LEU A 521 4.47 -8.53 22.82
N ASN A 522 4.39 -7.62 23.80
CA ASN A 522 3.54 -7.79 24.98
C ASN A 522 2.04 -7.74 24.62
N ALA A 523 1.64 -6.80 23.77
CA ALA A 523 0.23 -6.59 23.43
C ALA A 523 -0.31 -7.61 22.41
N TYR A 524 0.49 -7.98 21.40
CA TYR A 524 0.03 -8.75 20.24
C TYR A 524 0.86 -10.01 19.99
N GLN A 525 2.00 -10.18 20.68
CA GLN A 525 3.00 -11.21 20.39
C GLN A 525 3.38 -11.19 18.90
N LEU A 526 3.62 -10.00 18.36
CA LEU A 526 4.07 -9.77 16.98
C LEU A 526 5.17 -8.71 17.00
N ASP A 527 6.29 -9.00 16.35
CA ASP A 527 7.39 -8.03 16.23
C ASP A 527 7.10 -7.07 15.07
N PRO A 528 7.10 -5.74 15.29
CA PRO A 528 6.82 -4.76 14.25
C PRO A 528 7.84 -4.79 13.09
N LEU A 529 9.05 -5.32 13.30
CA LEU A 529 10.11 -5.37 12.29
C LEU A 529 9.82 -6.30 11.09
N TYR A 530 8.83 -7.19 11.18
CA TYR A 530 8.36 -7.94 10.02
C TYR A 530 7.49 -7.13 9.06
N TYR A 531 6.99 -5.99 9.52
CA TYR A 531 6.03 -5.17 8.79
C TYR A 531 6.71 -3.95 8.19
N TYR A 532 6.02 -3.30 7.24
CA TYR A 532 6.47 -2.04 6.66
C TYR A 532 5.87 -0.81 7.35
N THR A 533 4.71 -0.96 8.01
CA THR A 533 3.92 0.14 8.58
C THR A 533 3.04 -0.37 9.72
N ALA A 534 2.63 0.52 10.64
CA ALA A 534 1.68 0.19 11.70
C ALA A 534 0.35 -0.38 11.19
N PRO A 535 -0.27 0.09 10.09
CA PRO A 535 -1.46 -0.54 9.53
C PRO A 535 -1.28 -2.00 9.09
N GLY A 536 -0.08 -2.38 8.63
CA GLY A 536 0.23 -3.77 8.34
C GLY A 536 0.21 -4.64 9.61
N LEU A 537 0.87 -4.16 10.65
CA LEU A 537 0.89 -4.80 11.97
C LEU A 537 -0.51 -4.90 12.58
N ALA A 538 -1.30 -3.81 12.54
CA ALA A 538 -2.66 -3.76 13.08
C ALA A 538 -3.57 -4.81 12.45
N PHE A 539 -3.45 -5.00 11.13
CA PHE A 539 -4.28 -5.95 10.41
C PHE A 539 -3.99 -7.41 10.80
N ASP A 540 -2.71 -7.78 10.91
CA ASP A 540 -2.32 -9.13 11.32
C ASP A 540 -2.59 -9.37 12.81
N ALA A 541 -2.36 -8.36 13.67
CA ALA A 541 -2.74 -8.41 15.09
C ALA A 541 -4.25 -8.64 15.25
N MET A 542 -5.07 -7.97 14.45
CA MET A 542 -6.52 -8.17 14.42
C MET A 542 -6.89 -9.60 14.01
N LEU A 543 -6.33 -10.13 12.92
CA LEU A 543 -6.60 -11.50 12.49
C LEU A 543 -6.17 -12.53 13.55
N LYS A 544 -5.05 -12.28 14.24
CA LYS A 544 -4.52 -13.17 15.27
C LYS A 544 -5.39 -13.19 16.52
N ILE A 545 -5.78 -12.01 17.03
CA ILE A 545 -6.56 -11.89 18.27
C ILE A 545 -7.99 -12.38 18.08
N THR A 546 -8.61 -12.03 16.95
CA THR A 546 -10.00 -12.40 16.66
C THR A 546 -10.12 -13.85 16.18
N GLN A 547 -9.04 -14.42 15.63
CA GLN A 547 -9.02 -15.74 14.98
C GLN A 547 -10.09 -15.88 13.89
N VAL A 548 -10.56 -14.75 13.36
CA VAL A 548 -11.64 -14.72 12.38
C VAL A 548 -11.16 -15.29 11.05
N LYS A 549 -12.06 -16.01 10.37
CA LYS A 549 -11.87 -16.49 9.00
C LYS A 549 -12.76 -15.67 8.06
N LEU A 550 -12.16 -14.72 7.35
CA LEU A 550 -12.88 -13.81 6.45
C LEU A 550 -12.96 -14.40 5.03
N GLU A 551 -14.17 -14.56 4.50
CA GLU A 551 -14.39 -15.01 3.12
C GLU A 551 -14.27 -13.86 2.12
N LEU A 552 -13.32 -13.92 1.20
CA LEU A 552 -13.16 -12.94 0.13
C LEU A 552 -14.18 -13.16 -0.99
N PHE A 553 -14.56 -12.08 -1.68
CA PHE A 553 -15.47 -12.17 -2.82
C PHE A 553 -14.86 -12.97 -3.96
N THR A 554 -15.65 -13.90 -4.50
CA THR A 554 -15.31 -14.72 -5.67
C THR A 554 -16.10 -14.32 -6.92
N ASP A 555 -16.91 -13.26 -6.81
CA ASP A 555 -17.70 -12.66 -7.88
C ASP A 555 -17.36 -11.17 -8.01
N ILE A 556 -17.04 -10.74 -9.24
CA ILE A 556 -16.68 -9.35 -9.56
C ILE A 556 -17.85 -8.39 -9.34
N ASP A 557 -19.09 -8.85 -9.58
CA ASP A 557 -20.27 -8.01 -9.41
C ASP A 557 -20.52 -7.71 -7.94
N MET A 558 -20.24 -8.65 -7.04
CA MET A 558 -20.28 -8.41 -5.59
C MET A 558 -19.23 -7.36 -5.18
N VAL A 559 -18.00 -7.47 -5.67
CA VAL A 559 -16.96 -6.46 -5.39
C VAL A 559 -17.42 -5.07 -5.82
N MET A 560 -17.87 -4.93 -7.07
CA MET A 560 -18.31 -3.65 -7.60
C MET A 560 -19.57 -3.11 -6.93
N PHE A 561 -20.49 -4.01 -6.55
CA PHE A 561 -21.69 -3.68 -5.78
C PHE A 561 -21.33 -3.03 -4.43
N ILE A 562 -20.36 -3.60 -3.71
CA ILE A 562 -19.87 -3.02 -2.47
C ILE A 562 -19.13 -1.70 -2.72
N GLU A 563 -18.21 -1.66 -3.68
CA GLU A 563 -17.43 -0.45 -3.98
C GLU A 563 -18.31 0.76 -4.29
N ARG A 564 -19.41 0.55 -5.02
CA ARG A 564 -20.43 1.57 -5.32
C ARG A 564 -21.08 2.15 -4.07
N GLY A 565 -21.16 1.40 -2.99
CA GLY A 565 -21.79 1.82 -1.76
C GLY A 565 -20.83 2.48 -0.75
N ILE A 566 -19.51 2.41 -0.99
CA ILE A 566 -18.51 2.98 -0.05
C ILE A 566 -18.68 4.51 -0.01
N ARG A 567 -18.74 5.07 1.19
CA ARG A 567 -18.81 6.51 1.45
C ARG A 567 -17.73 6.89 2.46
N GLY A 568 -17.20 8.11 2.33
CA GLY A 568 -16.30 8.69 3.33
C GLY A 568 -17.06 9.26 4.53
N GLY A 569 -16.31 9.91 5.44
CA GLY A 569 -16.92 10.73 6.48
C GLY A 569 -17.72 11.88 5.86
N VAL A 570 -18.88 12.17 6.44
CA VAL A 570 -19.69 13.32 6.05
C VAL A 570 -19.06 14.58 6.67
N SER A 571 -18.83 15.60 5.84
CA SER A 571 -18.39 16.91 6.28
C SER A 571 -19.34 17.95 5.67
N GLN A 572 -20.08 18.63 6.53
CA GLN A 572 -21.11 19.60 6.16
C GLN A 572 -20.93 20.86 7.00
N CYS A 573 -20.97 22.01 6.34
CA CYS A 573 -20.90 23.31 6.98
C CYS A 573 -22.08 24.15 6.49
N SER A 574 -23.20 24.06 7.23
CA SER A 574 -24.45 24.75 6.88
C SER A 574 -24.36 26.25 7.15
N ASN A 575 -23.71 26.61 8.27
CA ASN A 575 -23.37 28.00 8.61
C ASN A 575 -21.86 28.21 8.52
N ARG A 576 -21.41 29.06 7.58
CA ARG A 576 -19.98 29.34 7.34
C ARG A 576 -19.32 30.13 8.47
N TYR A 577 -20.10 30.90 9.22
CA TYR A 577 -19.61 31.70 10.33
C TYR A 577 -20.65 31.74 11.43
N ALA A 578 -20.21 31.48 12.65
CA ALA A 578 -20.98 31.69 13.86
C ALA A 578 -20.03 32.28 14.91
N LYS A 579 -20.50 33.31 15.63
CA LYS A 579 -19.77 33.94 16.72
C LYS A 579 -20.64 33.82 17.97
N ALA A 580 -20.07 33.27 19.04
CA ALA A 580 -20.71 33.32 20.35
C ALA A 580 -20.78 34.77 20.83
N ASN A 581 -21.82 35.10 21.58
CA ASN A 581 -21.94 36.36 22.32
C ASN A 581 -22.46 36.03 23.72
N ASN A 582 -21.58 35.87 24.70
CA ASN A 582 -22.01 35.60 26.06
C ASN A 582 -21.10 36.26 27.09
N LYS A 583 -21.63 36.39 28.31
CA LYS A 583 -21.01 37.08 29.44
C LYS A 583 -19.61 36.57 29.83
N TYR A 584 -19.20 35.39 29.38
CA TYR A 584 -17.88 34.82 29.67
C TYR A 584 -16.79 35.30 28.70
N MET A 585 -17.14 36.12 27.70
CA MET A 585 -16.21 36.62 26.67
C MET A 585 -15.50 37.92 27.04
N GLY A 586 -15.65 38.43 28.27
CA GLY A 586 -14.97 39.63 28.75
C GLY A 586 -15.30 40.88 27.91
N GLU A 587 -14.29 41.63 27.49
CA GLU A 587 -14.43 42.85 26.67
C GLU A 587 -15.06 42.60 25.28
N SER A 588 -15.07 41.35 24.82
CA SER A 588 -15.68 40.96 23.55
C SER A 588 -17.18 40.68 23.65
N TYR A 589 -17.77 40.75 24.85
CA TYR A 589 -19.21 40.57 25.08
C TYR A 589 -19.97 41.86 24.76
N ASP A 590 -20.98 41.75 23.90
CA ASP A 590 -21.89 42.85 23.59
C ASP A 590 -23.22 42.64 24.32
N SER A 591 -23.48 43.48 25.33
CA SER A 591 -24.71 43.44 26.12
C SER A 591 -25.95 43.90 25.35
N SER A 592 -25.77 44.56 24.20
CA SER A 592 -26.85 44.98 23.32
C SER A 592 -27.28 43.90 22.32
N ALA A 593 -26.44 42.89 22.09
CA ALA A 593 -26.71 41.76 21.22
C ALA A 593 -27.28 40.55 21.97
N LEU A 594 -28.03 39.71 21.25
CA LEU A 594 -28.59 38.47 21.79
C LEU A 594 -27.49 37.55 22.32
N THR A 595 -27.74 36.92 23.48
CA THR A 595 -26.79 35.97 24.05
C THR A 595 -26.77 34.67 23.23
N SER A 596 -25.59 34.23 22.82
CA SER A 596 -25.37 32.99 22.07
C SER A 596 -24.14 32.22 22.58
N TYR A 597 -24.22 30.89 22.48
CA TYR A 597 -23.17 29.96 22.88
C TYR A 597 -22.80 29.06 21.70
N LEU A 598 -21.55 28.62 21.67
CA LEU A 598 -21.09 27.57 20.76
C LEU A 598 -20.74 26.35 21.61
N ILE A 599 -21.24 25.18 21.20
CA ILE A 599 -20.98 23.91 21.89
C ILE A 599 -20.29 22.99 20.89
N TYR A 600 -19.20 22.36 21.32
CA TYR A 600 -18.45 21.38 20.54
C TYR A 600 -18.72 19.97 21.09
N TYR A 601 -19.20 19.09 20.22
CA TYR A 601 -19.38 17.67 20.52
C TYR A 601 -18.41 16.85 19.67
N ASP A 602 -17.73 15.90 20.31
CA ASP A 602 -16.84 14.95 19.63
C ASP A 602 -17.11 13.55 20.15
N VAL A 603 -17.33 12.61 19.23
CA VAL A 603 -17.62 11.23 19.59
C VAL A 603 -16.32 10.50 19.86
N ASN A 604 -16.11 10.14 21.13
CA ASN A 604 -14.99 9.34 21.56
C ASN A 604 -14.93 8.00 20.81
N ASN A 605 -13.89 7.81 19.99
CA ASN A 605 -13.60 6.56 19.27
C ASN A 605 -14.77 6.06 18.40
N LEU A 606 -15.38 6.96 17.61
CA LEU A 606 -16.52 6.65 16.73
C LEU A 606 -16.32 5.35 15.93
N TYR A 607 -15.21 5.22 15.19
CA TYR A 607 -14.94 4.02 14.39
C TYR A 607 -14.76 2.77 15.23
N GLY A 608 -14.07 2.86 16.38
CA GLY A 608 -13.93 1.75 17.32
C GLY A 608 -15.29 1.22 17.77
N ARG A 609 -16.19 2.12 18.19
CA ARG A 609 -17.52 1.73 18.62
C ARG A 609 -18.33 1.05 17.52
N THR A 610 -18.29 1.60 16.31
CA THR A 610 -18.94 0.99 15.14
C THR A 610 -18.36 -0.40 14.81
N MET A 611 -17.07 -0.60 15.01
CA MET A 611 -16.41 -1.89 14.77
C MET A 611 -16.75 -2.96 15.81
N GLU A 612 -17.33 -2.61 16.97
CA GLU A 612 -17.79 -3.59 17.96
C GLU A 612 -19.16 -4.21 17.62
N GLU A 613 -19.88 -3.65 16.65
CA GLU A 613 -21.18 -4.15 16.21
C GLU A 613 -21.06 -5.45 15.39
N PHE A 614 -22.21 -6.04 15.03
CA PHE A 614 -22.23 -7.19 14.12
C PHE A 614 -21.82 -6.76 12.71
N LEU A 615 -20.74 -7.36 12.20
CA LEU A 615 -20.13 -7.04 10.92
C LEU A 615 -20.07 -8.27 10.00
N PRO A 616 -20.22 -8.11 8.67
CA PRO A 616 -20.13 -9.21 7.72
C PRO A 616 -18.80 -9.97 7.84
N TYR A 617 -18.78 -11.30 7.82
CA TYR A 617 -17.53 -12.10 7.73
C TYR A 617 -17.51 -13.15 6.60
N GLY A 618 -18.67 -13.55 6.06
CA GLY A 618 -18.73 -14.48 4.93
C GLY A 618 -20.13 -14.86 4.46
N GLU A 619 -20.21 -15.92 3.67
CA GLU A 619 -21.40 -16.49 3.01
C GLU A 619 -22.19 -15.50 2.16
N PHE A 620 -21.45 -14.79 1.30
CA PHE A 620 -22.02 -13.78 0.43
C PHE A 620 -22.81 -14.41 -0.72
N SER A 621 -24.07 -13.99 -0.87
CA SER A 621 -24.93 -14.44 -1.96
C SER A 621 -25.93 -13.35 -2.34
N PHE A 622 -26.17 -13.18 -3.65
CA PHE A 622 -27.30 -12.37 -4.10
C PHE A 622 -28.59 -13.14 -3.84
N VAL A 623 -29.63 -12.42 -3.42
CA VAL A 623 -30.97 -12.98 -3.21
C VAL A 623 -31.79 -12.77 -4.48
N ASP A 624 -32.33 -13.85 -5.05
CA ASP A 624 -33.13 -13.80 -6.28
C ASP A 624 -34.49 -13.13 -6.05
N GLU A 625 -35.17 -13.47 -4.95
CA GLU A 625 -36.47 -12.92 -4.57
C GLU A 625 -36.40 -12.30 -3.16
N PRO A 626 -36.02 -11.02 -3.03
CA PRO A 626 -35.87 -10.39 -1.72
C PRO A 626 -37.23 -10.05 -1.09
N ASN A 627 -37.46 -10.52 0.15
CA ASN A 627 -38.59 -10.10 0.96
C ASN A 627 -38.23 -8.86 1.79
N ILE A 628 -38.87 -7.72 1.48
CA ILE A 628 -38.62 -6.42 2.12
C ILE A 628 -38.93 -6.45 3.62
N GLU A 629 -40.06 -7.05 4.00
CA GLU A 629 -40.50 -7.12 5.39
C GLU A 629 -39.53 -7.92 6.23
N CYS A 630 -39.01 -9.04 5.70
CA CYS A 630 -37.94 -9.81 6.34
C CYS A 630 -36.68 -8.96 6.56
N ILE A 631 -36.26 -8.15 5.58
CA ILE A 631 -35.07 -7.30 5.69
C ILE A 631 -35.27 -6.18 6.73
N LEU A 632 -36.45 -5.53 6.75
CA LEU A 632 -36.76 -4.44 7.66
C LEU A 632 -36.96 -4.91 9.11
N ASN A 633 -37.49 -6.13 9.30
CA ASN A 633 -37.69 -6.73 10.62
C ASN A 633 -36.47 -7.52 11.13
N ASN A 634 -35.46 -7.77 10.30
CA ASN A 634 -34.25 -8.52 10.69
C ASN A 634 -33.50 -7.82 11.83
N PRO A 635 -33.25 -8.44 13.00
CA PRO A 635 -32.52 -7.80 14.10
C PRO A 635 -31.13 -7.27 13.71
N ASP A 636 -30.66 -6.26 14.43
CA ASP A 636 -29.34 -5.66 14.16
C ASP A 636 -28.20 -6.63 14.53
N ASP A 637 -28.41 -7.52 15.49
CA ASP A 637 -27.52 -8.56 16.00
C ASP A 637 -27.85 -9.97 15.47
N SER A 638 -28.68 -10.06 14.41
CA SER A 638 -28.93 -11.31 13.70
C SER A 638 -27.65 -11.87 13.09
N ASP A 639 -27.48 -13.19 13.07
CA ASP A 639 -26.36 -13.86 12.38
C ASP A 639 -26.37 -13.61 10.86
N ILE A 640 -27.50 -13.15 10.31
CA ILE A 640 -27.67 -12.83 8.89
C ILE A 640 -27.89 -11.32 8.74
N GLY A 641 -27.17 -10.72 7.81
CA GLY A 641 -27.33 -9.32 7.42
C GLY A 641 -27.54 -9.14 5.92
N TYR A 642 -27.91 -7.91 5.53
CA TYR A 642 -28.22 -7.55 4.15
C TYR A 642 -27.59 -6.20 3.74
N ILE A 643 -27.11 -6.12 2.50
CA ILE A 643 -26.83 -4.85 1.82
C ILE A 643 -27.78 -4.76 0.63
N VAL A 644 -28.44 -3.61 0.53
CA VAL A 644 -29.55 -3.39 -0.38
C VAL A 644 -29.15 -2.33 -1.40
N ASP A 645 -29.48 -2.57 -2.66
CA ASP A 645 -29.52 -1.56 -3.72
C ASP A 645 -30.98 -1.20 -3.96
N CYS A 646 -31.34 0.06 -3.67
CA CYS A 646 -32.71 0.53 -3.75
C CYS A 646 -32.83 1.96 -4.29
N ASP A 647 -34.06 2.29 -4.66
CA ASP A 647 -34.48 3.64 -4.99
C ASP A 647 -35.24 4.23 -3.79
N LEU A 648 -34.79 5.39 -3.33
CA LEU A 648 -35.40 6.13 -2.22
C LEU A 648 -35.93 7.45 -2.73
N ASP A 649 -37.17 7.78 -2.41
CA ASP A 649 -37.70 9.12 -2.61
C ASP A 649 -37.47 9.98 -1.37
N TYR A 650 -37.23 11.27 -1.59
CA TYR A 650 -37.00 12.25 -0.53
C TYR A 650 -38.19 13.22 -0.49
N PRO A 651 -39.18 12.97 0.37
CA PRO A 651 -40.41 13.74 0.37
C PRO A 651 -40.16 15.23 0.63
N ARG A 652 -40.93 16.10 -0.06
CA ARG A 652 -40.76 17.56 0.04
C ARG A 652 -41.02 18.07 1.45
N GLU A 653 -41.91 17.41 2.19
CA GLU A 653 -42.21 17.73 3.60
C GLU A 653 -40.98 17.64 4.53
N LEU A 654 -39.92 16.91 4.14
CA LEU A 654 -38.68 16.78 4.93
C LEU A 654 -37.58 17.78 4.53
N HIS A 655 -37.79 18.59 3.49
CA HIS A 655 -36.72 19.43 2.93
C HIS A 655 -36.28 20.54 3.88
N GLU A 656 -37.21 21.12 4.63
CA GLU A 656 -36.92 22.14 5.62
C GLU A 656 -36.20 21.55 6.84
N SER A 657 -36.75 20.49 7.43
CA SER A 657 -36.19 19.86 8.64
C SER A 657 -34.82 19.21 8.41
N HIS A 658 -34.57 18.69 7.21
CA HIS A 658 -33.30 18.04 6.87
C HIS A 658 -32.36 18.94 6.07
N SER A 659 -32.65 20.24 5.96
CA SER A 659 -31.87 21.18 5.14
C SER A 659 -30.40 21.27 5.58
N ASP A 660 -30.14 21.23 6.89
CA ASP A 660 -28.79 21.32 7.45
C ASP A 660 -28.00 20.01 7.31
N LEU A 661 -28.67 18.86 7.39
CA LEU A 661 -28.02 17.55 7.31
C LEU A 661 -28.88 16.55 6.52
N PRO A 662 -28.97 16.67 5.18
CA PRO A 662 -29.71 15.74 4.35
C PRO A 662 -29.24 14.29 4.51
N LEU A 663 -30.16 13.34 4.46
CA LEU A 663 -29.83 11.92 4.56
C LEU A 663 -29.28 11.35 3.25
N ALA A 664 -28.64 10.17 3.33
CA ALA A 664 -28.17 9.37 2.18
C ALA A 664 -27.18 10.10 1.23
N PRO A 665 -25.95 10.42 1.68
CA PRO A 665 -24.99 11.18 0.89
C PRO A 665 -24.48 10.42 -0.35
N GLU A 666 -24.22 11.16 -1.42
CA GLU A 666 -23.87 10.60 -2.74
C GLU A 666 -22.69 11.34 -3.40
N HIS A 667 -21.91 10.61 -4.21
CA HIS A 667 -20.78 11.19 -4.91
C HIS A 667 -21.24 11.86 -6.22
N MET A 668 -21.24 13.19 -6.25
CA MET A 668 -21.65 13.99 -7.41
C MET A 668 -20.66 15.12 -7.68
N ILE A 669 -20.65 15.60 -8.92
CA ILE A 669 -19.93 16.83 -9.27
C ILE A 669 -20.78 17.99 -8.73
N PRO A 670 -20.21 18.88 -7.88
CA PRO A 670 -20.99 19.99 -7.35
C PRO A 670 -21.51 20.88 -8.49
N PRO A 671 -22.76 21.36 -8.41
CA PRO A 671 -23.36 22.15 -9.48
C PRO A 671 -22.63 23.49 -9.69
N ALA A 672 -22.56 23.91 -10.96
CA ALA A 672 -21.77 25.04 -11.43
C ALA A 672 -22.01 26.42 -10.74
N PRO A 673 -23.18 26.75 -10.16
CA PRO A 673 -23.34 28.00 -9.40
C PRO A 673 -22.54 27.99 -8.08
N TYR A 674 -22.31 26.81 -7.50
CA TYR A 674 -21.77 26.64 -6.15
C TYR A 674 -20.32 26.15 -6.13
N SER A 675 -19.84 25.55 -7.23
CA SER A 675 -18.44 25.17 -7.37
C SER A 675 -18.00 25.14 -8.82
N LYS A 676 -16.77 25.60 -9.08
CA LYS A 676 -16.06 25.39 -10.36
C LYS A 676 -15.38 24.01 -10.43
N SER A 677 -15.51 23.18 -9.39
CA SER A 677 -14.85 21.88 -9.32
C SER A 677 -15.46 20.89 -10.30
N LYS A 678 -14.62 20.26 -11.12
CA LYS A 678 -15.01 19.14 -12.01
C LYS A 678 -14.87 17.77 -11.34
N LEU A 679 -14.53 17.72 -10.06
CA LEU A 679 -14.29 16.49 -9.32
C LEU A 679 -15.57 16.06 -8.60
N LYS A 680 -15.85 14.76 -8.59
CA LYS A 680 -16.91 14.19 -7.75
C LYS A 680 -16.55 14.39 -6.28
N LYS A 681 -17.47 14.96 -5.51
CA LYS A 681 -17.38 15.11 -4.05
C LYS A 681 -18.54 14.37 -3.40
N LEU A 682 -18.39 13.99 -2.14
CA LEU A 682 -19.49 13.46 -1.35
C LEU A 682 -20.41 14.63 -0.97
N LEU A 683 -21.64 14.63 -1.49
CA LEU A 683 -22.63 15.68 -1.28
C LEU A 683 -23.81 15.14 -0.49
N LEU A 684 -24.35 15.97 0.39
CA LEU A 684 -25.63 15.76 1.06
C LEU A 684 -26.67 16.52 0.25
N THR A 685 -27.63 15.81 -0.33
CA THR A 685 -28.66 16.43 -1.18
C THR A 685 -30.03 15.89 -0.84
N LEU A 686 -31.04 16.74 -1.01
CA LEU A 686 -32.46 16.40 -0.84
C LEU A 686 -33.07 15.75 -2.09
N TYR A 687 -32.24 15.32 -3.06
CA TYR A 687 -32.72 14.68 -4.28
C TYR A 687 -33.13 13.21 -4.03
N PRO A 688 -34.05 12.67 -4.83
CA PRO A 688 -34.33 11.23 -4.83
C PRO A 688 -33.04 10.44 -5.10
N LYS A 689 -32.87 9.32 -4.41
CA LYS A 689 -31.74 8.41 -4.59
C LYS A 689 -32.15 7.27 -5.52
N ARG A 690 -31.28 6.97 -6.48
CA ARG A 690 -31.47 5.90 -7.46
C ARG A 690 -30.27 4.96 -7.44
N ASN A 691 -30.55 3.66 -7.50
CA ASN A 691 -29.55 2.58 -7.39
C ASN A 691 -28.61 2.73 -6.17
N TYR A 692 -29.18 3.20 -5.05
CA TYR A 692 -28.43 3.56 -3.85
C TYR A 692 -28.12 2.30 -3.03
N VAL A 693 -26.82 2.02 -2.87
CA VAL A 693 -26.34 0.84 -2.14
C VAL A 693 -26.10 1.21 -0.67
N LEU A 694 -26.80 0.56 0.25
CA LEU A 694 -26.70 0.81 1.69
C LEU A 694 -26.90 -0.44 2.55
N HIS A 695 -26.40 -0.40 3.78
CA HIS A 695 -26.61 -1.46 4.77
C HIS A 695 -28.07 -1.45 5.25
N TYR A 696 -28.65 -2.62 5.52
CA TYR A 696 -30.07 -2.70 5.94
C TYR A 696 -30.37 -1.87 7.20
N ARG A 697 -29.44 -1.77 8.15
CA ARG A 697 -29.58 -0.90 9.34
C ARG A 697 -29.76 0.58 8.97
N ASN A 698 -29.01 1.06 7.97
CA ASN A 698 -29.16 2.44 7.48
C ASN A 698 -30.48 2.62 6.73
N LEU A 699 -30.92 1.60 5.98
CA LEU A 699 -32.23 1.63 5.33
C LEU A 699 -33.34 1.79 6.36
N LYS A 700 -33.37 0.97 7.42
CA LYS A 700 -34.34 1.11 8.51
C LYS A 700 -34.34 2.53 9.08
N MET A 701 -33.15 3.05 9.41
CA MET A 701 -33.01 4.39 9.97
C MET A 701 -33.51 5.47 9.01
N TYR A 702 -33.20 5.38 7.71
CA TYR A 702 -33.69 6.34 6.71
C TYR A 702 -35.22 6.30 6.56
N LEU A 703 -35.84 5.12 6.59
CA LEU A 703 -37.29 4.99 6.55
C LEU A 703 -37.96 5.53 7.83
N GLN A 704 -37.35 5.30 9.00
CA GLN A 704 -37.78 5.89 10.27
C GLN A 704 -37.74 7.42 10.24
N GLN A 705 -36.74 7.99 9.57
CA GLN A 705 -36.61 9.45 9.35
C GLN A 705 -37.47 9.95 8.17
N GLY A 706 -38.35 9.12 7.60
CA GLY A 706 -39.38 9.54 6.64
C GLY A 706 -39.04 9.40 5.16
N LEU A 707 -37.85 8.90 4.77
CA LEU A 707 -37.59 8.57 3.37
C LEU A 707 -38.53 7.45 2.91
N LYS A 708 -38.95 7.48 1.63
CA LYS A 708 -39.89 6.49 1.07
C LYS A 708 -39.16 5.51 0.17
N LEU A 709 -39.25 4.21 0.49
CA LEU A 709 -38.71 3.15 -0.37
C LEU A 709 -39.59 3.01 -1.62
N VAL A 710 -39.01 3.25 -2.80
CA VAL A 710 -39.72 3.12 -4.09
C VAL A 710 -39.59 1.70 -4.62
N LYS A 711 -38.37 1.18 -4.64
CA LYS A 711 -38.06 -0.12 -5.24
C LYS A 711 -36.77 -0.70 -4.67
N ILE A 712 -36.69 -2.03 -4.56
CA ILE A 712 -35.44 -2.76 -4.37
C ILE A 712 -34.98 -3.32 -5.72
N ASN A 713 -33.72 -3.07 -6.07
CA ASN A 713 -33.11 -3.53 -7.31
C ASN A 713 -32.36 -4.86 -7.10
N ARG A 714 -31.54 -4.96 -6.05
CA ARG A 714 -30.75 -6.15 -5.70
C ARG A 714 -30.49 -6.20 -4.20
N VAL A 715 -30.33 -7.40 -3.65
CA VAL A 715 -29.97 -7.62 -2.25
C VAL A 715 -28.82 -8.61 -2.16
N LEU A 716 -27.81 -8.26 -1.37
CA LEU A 716 -26.70 -9.13 -0.99
C LEU A 716 -26.89 -9.58 0.46
N ARG A 717 -27.02 -10.90 0.66
CA ARG A 717 -27.09 -11.57 1.97
C ARG A 717 -25.69 -12.01 2.41
N PHE A 718 -25.43 -11.99 3.72
CA PHE A 718 -24.18 -12.46 4.32
C PHE A 718 -24.37 -12.91 5.78
N LYS A 719 -23.40 -13.67 6.30
CA LYS A 719 -23.23 -13.91 7.73
C LYS A 719 -22.47 -12.77 8.40
N GLN A 720 -22.90 -12.41 9.60
CA GLN A 720 -22.29 -11.36 10.41
C GLN A 720 -22.17 -11.78 11.88
N SER A 721 -21.21 -11.18 12.59
CA SER A 721 -21.02 -11.35 14.04
C SER A 721 -20.19 -10.19 14.59
N ALA A 722 -20.12 -10.03 15.92
CA ALA A 722 -19.28 -9.02 16.57
C ALA A 722 -17.79 -9.42 16.64
N TRP A 723 -17.23 -9.95 15.55
CA TRP A 723 -15.90 -10.58 15.53
C TRP A 723 -14.73 -9.62 15.79
N LEU A 724 -14.88 -8.31 15.57
CA LEU A 724 -13.85 -7.32 15.91
C LEU A 724 -13.86 -6.89 17.38
N LYS A 725 -14.94 -7.17 18.13
CA LYS A 725 -15.16 -6.62 19.47
C LYS A 725 -14.02 -6.91 20.43
N THR A 726 -13.46 -8.12 20.40
CA THR A 726 -12.33 -8.52 21.27
C THR A 726 -11.07 -7.70 20.99
N TYR A 727 -10.75 -7.46 19.72
CA TYR A 727 -9.61 -6.63 19.33
C TYR A 727 -9.81 -5.16 19.71
N ILE A 728 -11.00 -4.59 19.49
CA ILE A 728 -11.29 -3.20 19.85
C ILE A 728 -11.25 -3.01 21.37
N ALA A 729 -11.86 -3.92 22.13
CA ALA A 729 -11.85 -3.87 23.59
C ALA A 729 -10.42 -3.95 24.15
N LEU A 730 -9.59 -4.86 23.62
CA LEU A 730 -8.18 -4.97 24.02
C LEU A 730 -7.43 -3.65 23.82
N ASN A 731 -7.49 -3.08 22.62
CA ASN A 731 -6.76 -1.84 22.32
C ASN A 731 -7.31 -0.64 23.11
N THR A 732 -8.62 -0.62 23.38
CA THR A 732 -9.23 0.43 24.21
C THR A 732 -8.75 0.32 25.65
N ALA A 733 -8.67 -0.89 26.21
CA ALA A 733 -8.14 -1.12 27.56
C ALA A 733 -6.65 -0.76 27.65
N LEU A 734 -5.83 -1.19 26.67
CA LEU A 734 -4.41 -0.84 26.60
C LEU A 734 -4.21 0.67 26.49
N ARG A 735 -5.03 1.36 25.68
CA ARG A 735 -5.03 2.83 25.57
C ARG A 735 -5.38 3.52 26.88
N GLN A 736 -6.37 3.00 27.63
CA GLN A 736 -6.76 3.55 28.93
C GLN A 736 -5.68 3.33 30.00
N ALA A 737 -4.99 2.18 29.95
CA ALA A 737 -3.90 1.85 30.87
C ALA A 737 -2.57 2.57 30.55
N SER A 738 -2.46 3.15 29.35
CA SER A 738 -1.24 3.82 28.88
C SER A 738 -0.95 5.09 29.67
N LYS A 739 0.28 5.19 30.19
CA LYS A 739 0.73 6.33 31.02
C LYS A 739 1.29 7.48 30.18
N ASN A 740 1.92 7.18 29.04
CA ASN A 740 2.48 8.18 28.13
C ASN A 740 1.56 8.39 26.91
N ASP A 741 1.74 9.51 26.23
CA ASP A 741 0.93 9.85 25.05
C ASP A 741 1.30 9.04 23.81
N PHE A 742 2.52 8.51 23.76
CA PHE A 742 2.95 7.64 22.68
C PHE A 742 2.07 6.38 22.57
N ASP A 743 2.00 5.60 23.65
CA ASP A 743 1.22 4.36 23.72
C ASP A 743 -0.27 4.65 23.47
N LYS A 744 -0.79 5.75 24.04
CA LYS A 744 -2.18 6.18 23.80
C LYS A 744 -2.48 6.41 22.31
N ASN A 745 -1.58 7.11 21.62
CA ASN A 745 -1.71 7.40 20.20
C ASN A 745 -1.49 6.15 19.34
N PHE A 746 -0.57 5.28 19.74
CA PHE A 746 -0.33 4.01 19.08
C PHE A 746 -1.56 3.09 19.12
N PHE A 747 -2.14 2.83 20.30
CA PHE A 747 -3.33 1.97 20.41
C PHE A 747 -4.55 2.57 19.71
N LYS A 748 -4.67 3.90 19.67
CA LYS A 748 -5.65 4.60 18.82
C LYS A 748 -5.42 4.33 17.33
N LEU A 749 -4.17 4.39 16.88
CA LEU A 749 -3.79 4.09 15.50
C LEU A 749 -4.08 2.62 15.14
N MET A 750 -3.84 1.68 16.06
CA MET A 750 -4.11 0.25 15.85
C MET A 750 -5.60 -0.01 15.58
N ILE A 751 -6.49 0.67 16.31
CA ILE A 751 -7.94 0.65 16.04
C ILE A 751 -8.25 1.24 14.66
N ASN A 752 -7.84 2.49 14.40
CA ASN A 752 -8.20 3.21 13.18
C ASN A 752 -7.62 2.57 11.91
N SER A 753 -6.45 1.94 12.01
CA SER A 753 -5.76 1.32 10.88
C SER A 753 -6.52 0.11 10.33
N VAL A 754 -7.17 -0.67 11.19
CA VAL A 754 -7.97 -1.83 10.77
C VAL A 754 -9.11 -1.38 9.85
N PHE A 755 -9.79 -0.28 10.18
CA PHE A 755 -10.82 0.30 9.31
C PHE A 755 -10.26 0.63 7.91
N GLY A 756 -9.13 1.33 7.86
CA GLY A 756 -8.47 1.68 6.60
C GLY A 756 -8.05 0.46 5.77
N LYS A 757 -7.54 -0.59 6.42
CA LYS A 757 -7.10 -1.83 5.74
C LYS A 757 -8.26 -2.65 5.19
N LEU A 758 -9.42 -2.62 5.84
CA LEU A 758 -10.66 -3.26 5.36
C LEU A 758 -11.31 -2.52 4.17
N MET A 759 -10.85 -1.31 3.86
CA MET A 759 -11.32 -0.48 2.73
C MET A 759 -10.22 -0.23 1.69
N GLU A 760 -9.15 -1.02 1.73
CA GLU A 760 -7.96 -0.84 0.90
C GLU A 760 -8.24 -1.13 -0.59
N ASN A 761 -8.03 -0.12 -1.45
CA ASN A 761 -8.22 -0.27 -2.90
C ASN A 761 -6.91 -0.63 -3.62
N VAL A 762 -6.76 -1.92 -3.93
CA VAL A 762 -5.60 -2.49 -4.64
C VAL A 762 -5.40 -1.96 -6.06
N ARG A 763 -6.42 -1.35 -6.70
CA ARG A 763 -6.28 -0.75 -8.04
C ARG A 763 -5.34 0.45 -8.02
N LYS A 764 -5.23 1.14 -6.88
CA LYS A 764 -4.39 2.35 -6.73
C LYS A 764 -2.89 2.08 -6.59
N TYR A 765 -2.46 0.86 -6.27
CA TYR A 765 -1.00 0.60 -6.15
C TYR A 765 -0.28 0.84 -7.48
N LYS A 766 1.00 1.22 -7.41
CA LYS A 766 1.86 1.45 -8.56
C LYS A 766 2.88 0.32 -8.72
N ASP A 767 3.25 -0.02 -9.95
CA ASP A 767 4.38 -0.90 -10.26
C ASP A 767 5.53 -0.01 -10.76
N VAL A 768 6.48 0.27 -9.87
CA VAL A 768 7.68 1.07 -10.18
C VAL A 768 8.90 0.20 -9.94
N ARG A 769 9.83 0.22 -10.89
CA ARG A 769 11.04 -0.59 -10.87
C ARG A 769 12.25 0.31 -11.01
N LEU A 770 13.24 0.06 -10.18
CA LEU A 770 14.56 0.67 -10.31
C LEU A 770 15.46 -0.25 -11.11
N VAL A 771 16.15 0.30 -12.11
CA VAL A 771 17.01 -0.47 -12.99
C VAL A 771 18.34 0.23 -13.17
N THR A 772 19.42 -0.53 -13.02
CA THR A 772 20.81 -0.06 -13.15
C THR A 772 21.54 -0.59 -14.38
N LYS A 773 20.85 -1.36 -15.23
CA LYS A 773 21.44 -1.95 -16.45
C LYS A 773 20.55 -1.69 -17.65
N TRP A 774 21.15 -1.28 -18.77
CA TRP A 774 20.43 -1.06 -20.01
C TRP A 774 19.95 -2.36 -20.66
N ASP A 775 20.89 -3.29 -20.92
CA ASP A 775 20.64 -4.57 -21.58
C ASP A 775 20.48 -5.74 -20.58
N GLY A 776 19.97 -6.87 -21.09
CA GLY A 776 19.78 -8.12 -20.34
C GLY A 776 18.33 -8.36 -19.89
N ARG A 777 18.07 -9.56 -19.36
CA ARG A 777 16.75 -9.93 -18.81
C ARG A 777 16.44 -9.02 -17.62
N PHE A 778 15.34 -8.27 -17.70
CA PHE A 778 14.97 -7.21 -16.75
C PHE A 778 15.79 -5.91 -16.81
N GLY A 779 16.63 -5.73 -17.84
CA GLY A 779 17.25 -4.43 -18.14
C GLY A 779 16.23 -3.38 -18.58
N ALA A 780 16.65 -2.10 -18.62
CA ALA A 780 15.78 -0.99 -18.95
C ALA A 780 15.15 -1.18 -20.35
N ARG A 781 15.93 -1.66 -21.32
CA ARG A 781 15.46 -1.95 -22.68
C ARG A 781 14.35 -3.01 -22.71
N ASP A 782 14.51 -4.10 -21.97
CA ASP A 782 13.48 -5.15 -21.87
C ASP A 782 12.18 -4.60 -21.27
N LEU A 783 12.27 -3.79 -20.21
CA LEU A 783 11.08 -3.21 -19.57
C LEU A 783 10.40 -2.14 -20.42
N ILE A 784 11.16 -1.30 -21.12
CA ILE A 784 10.62 -0.28 -22.05
C ILE A 784 9.97 -0.94 -23.26
N SER A 785 10.52 -2.07 -23.73
CA SER A 785 9.95 -2.81 -24.87
C SER A 785 8.63 -3.51 -24.56
N LYS A 786 8.33 -3.72 -23.26
CA LYS A 786 7.09 -4.38 -22.85
C LYS A 786 5.91 -3.48 -23.18
N PRO A 787 4.79 -4.07 -23.64
CA PRO A 787 3.62 -3.29 -24.01
C PRO A 787 3.16 -2.43 -22.84
N ASN A 788 3.09 -2.99 -21.63
CA ASN A 788 2.62 -2.29 -20.43
C ASN A 788 3.58 -1.25 -19.84
N PHE A 789 4.62 -0.82 -20.55
CA PHE A 789 5.42 0.33 -20.17
C PHE A 789 4.53 1.59 -20.09
N HIS A 790 4.68 2.38 -19.02
CA HIS A 790 3.97 3.65 -18.88
C HIS A 790 4.90 4.84 -19.11
N SER A 791 5.98 4.92 -18.32
CA SER A 791 6.94 6.02 -18.42
C SER A 791 8.27 5.63 -17.77
N CYS A 792 9.32 6.36 -18.11
CA CYS A 792 10.61 6.27 -17.43
C CYS A 792 11.03 7.65 -16.93
N ALA A 793 11.86 7.67 -15.90
CA ALA A 793 12.55 8.86 -15.42
C ALA A 793 14.01 8.48 -15.20
N ILE A 794 14.93 9.29 -15.73
CA ILE A 794 16.37 9.13 -15.47
C ILE A 794 16.60 9.67 -14.07
N PHE A 795 17.08 8.80 -13.18
CA PHE A 795 17.39 9.15 -11.80
C PHE A 795 18.86 9.51 -11.66
N ASP A 796 19.73 8.83 -12.41
CA ASP A 796 21.17 9.08 -12.50
C ASP A 796 21.69 8.54 -13.85
N ASN A 797 22.93 8.87 -14.22
CA ASN A 797 23.57 8.46 -15.48
C ASN A 797 23.43 6.96 -15.78
N ASP A 798 23.48 6.12 -14.74
CA ASP A 798 23.36 4.66 -14.83
C ASP A 798 22.10 4.10 -14.16
N MET A 799 21.09 4.94 -13.87
CA MET A 799 19.89 4.50 -13.13
C MET A 799 18.60 5.07 -13.71
N VAL A 800 17.68 4.18 -14.02
CA VAL A 800 16.36 4.53 -14.59
C VAL A 800 15.25 3.96 -13.72
N ILE A 801 14.31 4.83 -13.38
CA ILE A 801 13.03 4.44 -12.77
C ILE A 801 12.03 4.18 -13.89
N ILE A 802 11.44 2.99 -13.88
CA ILE A 802 10.44 2.58 -14.88
C ILE A 802 9.10 2.35 -14.17
N GLU A 803 8.08 3.10 -14.58
CA GLU A 803 6.69 2.86 -14.16
C GLU A 803 5.98 1.99 -15.21
N MET A 804 5.34 0.92 -14.74
CA MET A 804 4.58 -0.01 -15.55
C MET A 804 3.08 0.12 -15.28
N ASN A 805 2.27 0.08 -16.34
CA ASN A 805 0.84 -0.13 -16.23
C ASN A 805 0.54 -1.55 -15.74
N LYS A 806 -0.45 -1.69 -14.85
CA LYS A 806 -0.89 -3.00 -14.37
C LYS A 806 -1.67 -3.72 -15.46
N LEU A 807 -1.25 -4.94 -15.77
CA LEU A 807 -2.00 -5.86 -16.62
C LEU A 807 -3.03 -6.67 -15.83
N GLU A 808 -2.81 -6.84 -14.53
CA GLU A 808 -3.65 -7.61 -13.62
C GLU A 808 -3.75 -6.89 -12.27
N VAL A 809 -4.95 -6.90 -11.69
CA VAL A 809 -5.22 -6.54 -10.30
C VAL A 809 -5.81 -7.75 -9.60
N PHE A 810 -5.14 -8.23 -8.54
CA PHE A 810 -5.67 -9.28 -7.69
C PHE A 810 -6.50 -8.67 -6.56
N LEU A 811 -7.81 -8.90 -6.59
CA LEU A 811 -8.78 -8.40 -5.62
C LEU A 811 -8.80 -9.29 -4.38
N ASN A 812 -7.75 -9.21 -3.57
CA ASN A 812 -7.50 -10.08 -2.42
C ASN A 812 -7.70 -9.40 -1.06
N LYS A 813 -8.49 -8.34 -1.01
CA LYS A 813 -8.76 -7.58 0.21
C LYS A 813 -10.20 -7.82 0.66
N PRO A 814 -10.46 -7.93 1.98
CA PRO A 814 -11.79 -8.11 2.53
C PRO A 814 -12.57 -6.79 2.53
N ILE A 815 -12.84 -6.25 1.35
CA ILE A 815 -13.69 -5.06 1.15
C ILE A 815 -15.09 -5.39 1.70
N CYS A 816 -15.82 -4.42 2.28
CA CYS A 816 -17.22 -4.51 2.81
C CYS A 816 -17.37 -4.62 4.33
N ARG A 817 -16.33 -4.94 5.09
CA ARG A 817 -16.50 -5.41 6.47
C ARG A 817 -17.07 -4.38 7.45
N ILE A 818 -16.93 -3.08 7.18
CA ILE A 818 -17.42 -1.99 8.06
C ILE A 818 -18.35 -1.04 7.26
N PHE A 819 -19.08 -1.60 6.30
CA PHE A 819 -19.90 -0.84 5.38
C PHE A 819 -21.09 -0.14 6.09
N GLY A 820 -21.20 1.18 5.93
CA GLY A 820 -22.41 1.96 6.26
C GLY A 820 -22.66 2.27 7.73
N LEU A 821 -22.10 1.53 8.69
CA LEU A 821 -22.47 1.68 10.11
C LEU A 821 -21.99 2.98 10.78
N GLY A 822 -21.01 3.68 10.19
CA GLY A 822 -20.39 4.86 10.80
C GLY A 822 -21.00 6.22 10.45
N CYS A 823 -21.96 6.31 9.51
CA CYS A 823 -22.34 7.63 8.98
C CYS A 823 -23.51 8.33 9.69
N PHE A 824 -24.40 7.65 10.41
CA PHE A 824 -25.63 8.32 10.87
C PHE A 824 -26.23 7.87 12.22
N LYS A 825 -25.96 6.65 12.71
CA LYS A 825 -26.66 6.13 13.91
C LYS A 825 -26.43 6.98 15.17
N ASN A 826 -25.30 7.69 15.25
CA ASN A 826 -24.89 8.46 16.43
C ASN A 826 -25.04 9.99 16.28
N LEU A 827 -25.52 10.49 15.13
CA LEU A 827 -25.68 11.93 14.88
C LEU A 827 -27.11 12.43 15.15
N PHE A 828 -28.07 11.52 15.28
CA PHE A 828 -29.51 11.81 15.40
C PHE A 828 -30.10 11.31 16.73
N VAL A 829 -29.25 11.14 17.76
CA VAL A 829 -29.69 10.86 19.14
C VAL A 829 -29.78 12.15 19.92
#